data_AF-A0A7J0CIS5-F1
#
_entry.id   AF-A0A7J0CIS5-F1
#
_cell.length_a   1.000
_cell.length_b   1.000
_cell.length_c   1.000
_cell.angle_alpha   90.00
_cell.angle_beta   90.00
_cell.angle_gamma   90.00
#
_symmetry.space_group_name_H-M   'P 1'
#
loop_
_entity.id
_entity.type
_entity.pdbx_description
1 polymer ?
#
loop_
_entity_poly.entity_id
_entity_poly.type
_entity_poly.pdbx_seq_one_letter_code
_entity_poly.pdbx_strand_id
1 'polypeptide(L)'
;MRVETDQGYKDSPVRPDGSPQEVAAPAGPAAWLKVTILKSQQGRPGLTGAGFTDIAIPGVQVTRMLELPSDAPREGADSTVYSLKRGSDPGGLSAVAAETGLHRQFTAGQAGRYTVAASAVPVPGEALDKLLFELTGERDKILVSADSTARLGTNLSARNLTDGDLTTAWIAGDRPVLHLSWPKKTQIGEIVFAAAGGISTRPEQVQISSPDGTAVAAVDENGMARFSPITTDRMDITISRQAPLAVHNPFAGGQLQLPVGLSEVYIPALEQFRSPQPDPEKEFSLPCGQGPVLSVGGTLMETRAEGRIRDLTQRRPIAVSLCSEQSQVELGASTHTVEAGDAGPLAITDVTLSTGETKAPAATARTVDVKESDGDRRTLTVGAGEASYLQLHENHNKGWKATLNGKELTPLRIDGWQQAWLVPEGEGGTVTLEYEPARIYQAGLIGAGVLFLVLVGLAVVRRKGSGPTAGSHEGSPEGSYEGDEQQVPPGPGLILGTVALTLVGIVIAGPVALVVPVLAVLAHFRPSLLAPVAFAAMAAAGVVVAVTTGEFTATDKGAFGATAQLLALIALFAALVTVGAAPSRGRRRSGRGTEPVAATAGAGDGGGDPTIPLQAAQPSGRTLSADAKRPRTDPPTGGPDGPTPPPGSGGSTG
;
A
#
# COMPACT_ATOMS: atom_id res chain seq x y z
N MET A 1 29.18 4.76 10.69
CA MET A 1 28.04 5.57 11.15
C MET A 1 28.58 6.86 11.75
N ARG A 2 27.85 7.98 11.65
CA ARG A 2 28.21 9.28 12.25
C ARG A 2 27.15 9.70 13.25
N VAL A 3 27.58 10.16 14.43
CA VAL A 3 26.76 10.89 15.39
C VAL A 3 27.23 12.35 15.38
N GLU A 4 26.33 13.27 15.11
CA GLU A 4 26.61 14.71 15.03
C GLU A 4 25.70 15.49 15.99
N THR A 5 26.25 16.53 16.60
CA THR A 5 25.62 17.46 17.54
C THR A 5 26.08 18.89 17.23
N ASP A 6 25.59 19.89 17.94
CA ASP A 6 26.12 21.27 17.91
C ASP A 6 27.59 21.37 18.40
N GLN A 7 28.10 20.34 19.08
CA GLN A 7 29.49 20.27 19.57
C GLN A 7 30.44 19.51 18.62
N GLY A 8 29.98 19.18 17.39
CA GLY A 8 30.77 18.48 16.37
C GLY A 8 30.25 17.07 16.08
N TYR A 9 31.13 16.18 15.62
CA TYR A 9 30.74 14.81 15.24
C TYR A 9 31.75 13.74 15.67
N LYS A 10 31.28 12.51 15.75
CA LYS A 10 32.08 11.30 15.93
C LYS A 10 31.63 10.22 14.94
N ASP A 11 32.61 9.53 14.36
CA ASP A 11 32.37 8.41 13.46
C ASP A 11 32.70 7.11 14.17
N SER A 12 31.82 6.11 14.03
CA SER A 12 32.00 4.76 14.59
C SER A 12 31.74 3.70 13.52
N PRO A 13 32.58 2.66 13.42
CA PRO A 13 32.23 1.46 12.68
C PRO A 13 31.11 0.71 13.42
N VAL A 14 30.22 0.05 12.67
CA VAL A 14 29.13 -0.78 13.21
C VAL A 14 29.11 -2.13 12.50
N ARG A 15 28.77 -3.20 13.24
CA ARG A 15 28.63 -4.55 12.72
C ARG A 15 27.25 -4.75 12.08
N PRO A 16 27.15 -5.40 10.90
CA PRO A 16 25.88 -5.66 10.22
C PRO A 16 25.24 -6.97 10.69
N ASP A 17 25.16 -7.18 12.00
CA ASP A 17 24.65 -8.42 12.63
C ASP A 17 23.31 -8.23 13.36
N GLY A 18 22.76 -7.01 13.32
CA GLY A 18 21.51 -6.67 14.01
C GLY A 18 21.65 -6.51 15.53
N SER A 19 22.83 -6.72 16.10
CA SER A 19 23.05 -6.57 17.54
C SER A 19 23.03 -5.10 17.97
N PRO A 20 22.46 -4.77 19.16
CA PRO A 20 22.63 -3.46 19.79
C PRO A 20 24.11 -3.13 19.96
N GLN A 21 24.50 -1.92 19.57
CA GLN A 21 25.89 -1.48 19.57
C GLN A 21 26.01 -0.06 20.08
N GLU A 22 26.92 0.15 21.03
CA GLU A 22 27.29 1.48 21.48
C GLU A 22 28.14 2.20 20.43
N VAL A 23 27.90 3.50 20.29
CA VAL A 23 28.43 4.34 19.23
C VAL A 23 28.94 5.64 19.85
N ALA A 24 30.13 6.09 19.43
CA ALA A 24 30.72 7.29 20.00
C ALA A 24 29.92 8.54 19.62
N ALA A 25 29.71 9.43 20.58
CA ALA A 25 29.11 10.75 20.41
C ALA A 25 30.09 11.85 20.85
N PRO A 26 29.97 13.09 20.32
CA PRO A 26 30.68 14.25 20.85
C PRO A 26 30.44 14.44 22.35
N ALA A 27 31.45 14.95 23.07
CA ALA A 27 31.33 15.23 24.50
C ALA A 27 30.72 16.63 24.74
N GLY A 28 29.96 16.78 25.83
CA GLY A 28 29.32 18.03 26.21
C GLY A 28 27.78 18.01 26.07
N PRO A 29 27.09 19.07 26.53
CA PRO A 29 25.65 19.22 26.31
C PRO A 29 25.36 19.35 24.81
N ALA A 30 24.25 18.76 24.36
CA ALA A 30 23.82 18.82 22.96
C ALA A 30 22.38 19.32 22.86
N ALA A 31 22.14 20.29 21.97
CA ALA A 31 20.79 20.81 21.69
C ALA A 31 20.05 19.96 20.63
N TRP A 32 20.79 19.25 19.79
CA TRP A 32 20.26 18.33 18.79
C TRP A 32 21.24 17.18 18.56
N LEU A 33 20.73 16.08 18.03
CA LEU A 33 21.52 14.92 17.63
C LEU A 33 21.04 14.42 16.26
N LYS A 34 22.00 14.10 15.38
CA LYS A 34 21.74 13.50 14.07
C LYS A 34 22.59 12.25 13.91
N VAL A 35 21.95 11.13 13.59
CA VAL A 35 22.62 9.88 13.26
C VAL A 35 22.60 9.68 11.75
N THR A 36 23.76 9.40 11.15
CA THR A 36 23.90 9.23 9.70
C THR A 36 24.61 7.92 9.35
N ILE A 37 24.00 7.14 8.46
CA ILE A 37 24.65 5.98 7.84
C ILE A 37 25.56 6.50 6.72
N LEU A 38 26.85 6.63 7.01
CA LEU A 38 27.82 7.16 6.04
C LEU A 38 28.07 6.21 4.86
N LYS A 39 28.09 4.90 5.11
CA LYS A 39 28.35 3.83 4.15
C LYS A 39 27.65 2.55 4.60
N SER A 40 27.15 1.76 3.65
CA SER A 40 26.69 0.38 3.86
C SER A 40 27.62 -0.58 3.12
N GLN A 41 27.78 -1.81 3.63
CA GLN A 41 28.41 -2.88 2.86
C GLN A 41 27.45 -3.33 1.73
N GLN A 42 27.96 -4.09 0.74
CA GLN A 42 27.18 -4.58 -0.41
C GLN A 42 25.84 -5.19 0.02
N GLY A 43 24.76 -4.85 -0.69
CA GLY A 43 23.43 -5.41 -0.44
C GLY A 43 23.41 -6.93 -0.61
N ARG A 44 22.72 -7.63 0.29
CA ARG A 44 22.42 -9.06 0.17
C ARG A 44 21.03 -9.21 -0.45
N PRO A 45 20.74 -10.31 -1.18
CA PRO A 45 19.38 -10.60 -1.62
C PRO A 45 18.40 -10.54 -0.44
N GLY A 46 17.33 -9.74 -0.55
CA GLY A 46 16.35 -9.52 0.51
C GLY A 46 16.57 -8.29 1.40
N LEU A 47 17.71 -7.58 1.29
CA LEU A 47 17.97 -6.33 2.01
C LEU A 47 18.34 -5.23 1.00
N THR A 48 17.38 -4.33 0.71
CA THR A 48 17.65 -3.11 -0.05
C THR A 48 17.89 -1.95 0.91
N GLY A 49 19.11 -1.43 0.94
CA GLY A 49 19.48 -0.26 1.74
C GLY A 49 20.04 -0.56 3.13
N ALA A 50 20.04 0.45 4.00
CA ALA A 50 20.48 0.38 5.39
C ALA A 50 19.53 1.24 6.24
N GLY A 51 19.23 0.77 7.45
CA GLY A 51 18.29 1.44 8.36
C GLY A 51 18.60 1.15 9.82
N PHE A 52 17.86 1.80 10.70
CA PHE A 52 17.90 1.57 12.14
C PHE A 52 16.59 0.90 12.55
N THR A 53 16.67 -0.15 13.35
CA THR A 53 15.48 -0.69 14.03
C THR A 53 15.14 0.20 15.23
N ASP A 54 16.16 0.58 16.00
CA ASP A 54 16.03 1.41 17.20
C ASP A 54 17.25 2.32 17.41
N ILE A 55 17.05 3.45 18.10
CA ILE A 55 18.10 4.34 18.59
C ILE A 55 17.77 4.71 20.04
N ALA A 56 18.59 4.27 20.99
CA ALA A 56 18.48 4.64 22.39
C ALA A 56 19.51 5.70 22.75
N ILE A 57 19.07 6.79 23.39
CA ILE A 57 19.94 7.85 23.91
C ILE A 57 19.83 7.81 25.44
N PRO A 58 20.93 7.55 26.18
CA PRO A 58 20.89 7.49 27.63
C PRO A 58 20.28 8.75 28.25
N GLY A 59 19.31 8.57 29.14
CA GLY A 59 18.63 9.67 29.83
C GLY A 59 17.60 10.45 28.99
N VAL A 60 17.35 10.05 27.74
CA VAL A 60 16.36 10.68 26.87
C VAL A 60 15.27 9.67 26.50
N GLN A 61 14.03 9.99 26.86
CA GLN A 61 12.85 9.24 26.43
C GLN A 61 12.14 10.03 25.33
N VAL A 62 11.98 9.40 24.16
CA VAL A 62 11.21 9.98 23.04
C VAL A 62 9.92 9.18 22.89
N THR A 63 8.79 9.84 23.08
CA THR A 63 7.47 9.26 22.86
C THR A 63 6.76 10.03 21.76
N ARG A 64 6.34 9.34 20.69
CA ARG A 64 5.52 9.95 19.64
C ARG A 64 4.08 10.05 20.13
N MET A 65 3.70 11.22 20.63
CA MET A 65 2.34 11.51 21.07
C MET A 65 1.47 12.03 19.91
N LEU A 66 0.26 11.50 19.74
CA LEU A 66 -0.71 12.04 18.78
C LEU A 66 -1.78 12.85 19.51
N GLU A 67 -1.93 14.12 19.12
CA GLU A 67 -2.97 15.00 19.63
C GLU A 67 -4.30 14.78 18.91
N LEU A 68 -5.39 14.68 19.66
CA LEU A 68 -6.74 14.57 19.11
C LEU A 68 -7.19 15.90 18.49
N PRO A 69 -7.94 15.86 17.36
CA PRO A 69 -8.52 17.08 16.80
C PRO A 69 -9.53 17.68 17.77
N SER A 70 -9.66 19.00 17.74
CA SER A 70 -10.72 19.70 18.47
C SER A 70 -12.06 19.53 17.76
N ASP A 71 -13.11 19.25 18.54
CA ASP A 71 -14.48 19.25 18.02
C ASP A 71 -14.93 20.65 17.62
N ALA A 72 -15.91 20.72 16.71
CA ALA A 72 -16.57 21.98 16.42
C ALA A 72 -17.26 22.52 17.71
N PRO A 73 -17.22 23.83 17.96
CA PRO A 73 -17.88 24.41 19.14
C PRO A 73 -19.36 24.01 19.18
N ARG A 74 -19.78 23.39 20.28
CA ARG A 74 -21.19 23.06 20.55
C ARG A 74 -21.52 23.52 21.96
N GLU A 75 -22.69 24.14 22.12
CA GLU A 75 -23.28 24.40 23.42
C GLU A 75 -24.07 23.17 23.85
N GLY A 76 -23.76 22.63 25.04
CA GLY A 76 -24.52 21.55 25.67
C GLY A 76 -24.40 20.20 24.97
N ALA A 77 -23.56 19.32 25.50
CA ALA A 77 -23.55 17.91 25.12
C ALA A 77 -23.93 17.06 26.34
N ASP A 78 -24.99 16.25 26.20
CA ASP A 78 -25.44 15.32 27.25
C ASP A 78 -24.44 14.18 27.51
N SER A 79 -23.51 13.97 26.57
CA SER A 79 -22.39 13.06 26.73
C SER A 79 -21.15 13.53 25.97
N THR A 80 -19.97 13.17 26.48
CA THR A 80 -18.68 13.38 25.82
C THR A 80 -17.97 12.05 25.69
N VAL A 81 -17.40 11.76 24.52
CA VAL A 81 -16.67 10.52 24.24
C VAL A 81 -15.35 10.84 23.56
N TYR A 82 -14.25 10.40 24.17
CA TYR A 82 -12.92 10.38 23.55
C TYR A 82 -12.62 8.97 23.08
N SER A 83 -12.48 8.76 21.76
CA SER A 83 -12.13 7.47 21.18
C SER A 83 -10.69 7.49 20.66
N LEU A 84 -9.89 6.59 21.20
CA LEU A 84 -8.45 6.50 20.98
C LEU A 84 -8.17 5.16 20.33
N LYS A 85 -7.70 5.17 19.09
CA LYS A 85 -7.42 3.94 18.33
C LYS A 85 -6.03 3.99 17.72
N ARG A 86 -5.35 2.85 17.67
CA ARG A 86 -4.13 2.63 16.90
C ARG A 86 -4.29 1.47 15.92
N GLY A 87 -3.58 1.52 14.81
CA GLY A 87 -3.38 0.32 13.99
C GLY A 87 -2.48 -0.67 14.70
N SER A 88 -2.80 -1.96 14.62
CA SER A 88 -1.91 -3.05 15.04
C SER A 88 -1.68 -4.01 13.87
N ASP A 89 -0.48 -4.57 13.78
CA ASP A 89 -0.15 -5.63 12.83
C ASP A 89 0.43 -6.84 13.59
N PRO A 90 -0.40 -7.56 14.34
CA PRO A 90 0.06 -8.75 15.05
C PRO A 90 0.55 -9.84 14.09
N GLY A 91 0.21 -9.78 12.79
CA GLY A 91 0.60 -10.74 11.78
C GLY A 91 1.92 -10.44 11.07
N GLY A 92 2.38 -9.18 11.08
CA GLY A 92 3.58 -8.70 10.36
C GLY A 92 3.43 -8.58 8.85
N LEU A 93 2.19 -8.67 8.33
CA LEU A 93 1.91 -8.66 6.90
C LEU A 93 1.41 -7.29 6.39
N SER A 94 1.17 -6.35 7.29
CA SER A 94 0.69 -5.01 6.92
C SER A 94 1.82 -4.20 6.28
N ALA A 95 1.54 -3.60 5.13
CA ALA A 95 2.42 -2.61 4.50
C ALA A 95 2.40 -1.25 5.24
N VAL A 96 1.45 -1.05 6.16
CA VAL A 96 1.35 0.15 6.99
C VAL A 96 2.10 -0.11 8.30
N ALA A 97 3.07 0.75 8.63
CA ALA A 97 3.78 0.70 9.90
C ALA A 97 2.77 0.76 11.06
N ALA A 98 2.65 -0.33 11.80
CA ALA A 98 1.87 -0.34 13.04
C ALA A 98 2.48 0.67 14.02
N GLU A 99 1.63 1.40 14.73
CA GLU A 99 2.08 2.24 15.82
C GLU A 99 2.62 1.34 16.96
N THR A 100 3.80 1.67 17.45
CA THR A 100 4.36 1.11 18.68
C THR A 100 3.68 1.78 19.87
N GLY A 101 2.94 1.02 20.65
CA GLY A 101 2.11 1.54 21.72
C GLY A 101 0.95 2.44 21.24
N LEU A 102 0.02 2.72 22.15
CA LEU A 102 -1.00 3.75 22.01
C LEU A 102 -0.53 4.96 22.80
N HIS A 103 -0.31 6.10 22.14
CA HIS A 103 0.08 7.34 22.80
C HIS A 103 -0.79 8.48 22.26
N ARG A 104 -1.73 8.95 23.09
CA ARG A 104 -2.69 10.00 22.72
C ARG A 104 -2.72 11.14 23.72
N GLN A 105 -2.96 12.34 23.23
CA GLN A 105 -3.20 13.53 24.03
C GLN A 105 -4.53 14.17 23.61
N PHE A 106 -5.32 14.60 24.58
CA PHE A 106 -6.57 15.31 24.33
C PHE A 106 -6.84 16.31 25.45
N THR A 107 -7.71 17.29 25.19
CA THR A 107 -8.16 18.25 26.20
C THR A 107 -9.59 17.92 26.62
N ALA A 108 -9.76 17.61 27.90
CA ALA A 108 -11.07 17.39 28.50
C ALA A 108 -11.80 18.73 28.65
N GLY A 109 -12.97 18.87 28.00
CA GLY A 109 -13.76 20.10 28.06
C GLY A 109 -14.46 20.33 29.40
N GLN A 110 -14.69 19.26 30.17
CA GLN A 110 -15.34 19.29 31.47
C GLN A 110 -14.54 18.45 32.47
N ALA A 111 -14.50 18.89 33.72
CA ALA A 111 -13.95 18.09 34.81
C ALA A 111 -15.01 17.09 35.29
N GLY A 112 -14.60 15.87 35.63
CA GLY A 112 -15.51 14.87 36.16
C GLY A 112 -15.01 13.44 36.01
N ARG A 113 -15.92 12.48 36.26
CA ARG A 113 -15.65 11.05 36.09
C ARG A 113 -15.93 10.62 34.67
N TYR A 114 -14.97 9.88 34.12
CA TYR A 114 -15.06 9.25 32.81
C TYR A 114 -14.98 7.74 32.97
N THR A 115 -15.94 7.02 32.39
CA THR A 115 -15.90 5.56 32.28
C THR A 115 -14.91 5.19 31.19
N VAL A 116 -14.01 4.27 31.49
CA VAL A 116 -13.00 3.76 30.57
C VAL A 116 -13.39 2.37 30.10
N ALA A 117 -13.50 2.21 28.78
CA ALA A 117 -13.60 0.92 28.12
C ALA A 117 -12.41 0.76 27.17
N ALA A 118 -11.70 -0.36 27.26
CA ALA A 118 -10.56 -0.62 26.40
C ALA A 118 -10.66 -2.01 25.75
N SER A 119 -9.94 -2.19 24.65
CA SER A 119 -9.68 -3.51 24.09
C SER A 119 -8.22 -3.69 23.73
N ALA A 120 -7.76 -4.92 23.88
CA ALA A 120 -6.41 -5.32 23.53
C ALA A 120 -6.41 -6.48 22.53
N VAL A 121 -5.34 -6.60 21.76
CA VAL A 121 -5.11 -7.75 20.88
C VAL A 121 -3.93 -8.57 21.39
N PRO A 122 -3.95 -9.90 21.23
CA PRO A 122 -2.81 -10.74 21.59
C PRO A 122 -1.55 -10.43 20.79
N VAL A 123 -0.43 -10.31 21.51
CA VAL A 123 0.90 -10.07 20.93
C VAL A 123 1.63 -11.40 20.75
N PRO A 124 2.13 -11.73 19.56
CA PRO A 124 2.80 -13.01 19.33
C PRO A 124 4.13 -13.07 20.06
N GLY A 125 4.36 -14.16 20.78
CA GLY A 125 5.63 -14.44 21.45
C GLY A 125 5.46 -15.24 22.74
N GLU A 126 6.59 -15.45 23.42
CA GLU A 126 6.69 -16.26 24.64
C GLU A 126 5.71 -15.83 25.74
N ALA A 127 5.49 -14.53 25.91
CA ALA A 127 4.55 -14.02 26.91
C ALA A 127 3.11 -14.52 26.67
N LEU A 128 2.66 -14.54 25.41
CA LEU A 128 1.33 -15.05 25.05
C LEU A 128 1.26 -16.57 25.16
N ASP A 129 2.30 -17.28 24.75
CA ASP A 129 2.36 -18.74 24.88
C ASP A 129 2.32 -19.15 26.36
N LYS A 130 3.03 -18.43 27.24
CA LYS A 130 2.99 -18.62 28.69
C LYS A 130 1.60 -18.33 29.27
N LEU A 131 0.97 -17.22 28.87
CA LEU A 131 -0.39 -16.90 29.29
C LEU A 131 -1.38 -18.02 28.91
N LEU A 132 -1.30 -18.49 27.66
CA LEU A 132 -2.13 -19.59 27.19
C LEU A 132 -1.85 -20.88 27.97
N PHE A 133 -0.60 -21.18 28.30
CA PHE A 133 -0.26 -22.32 29.16
C PHE A 133 -0.83 -22.17 30.57
N GLU A 134 -0.82 -20.99 31.19
CA GLU A 134 -1.41 -20.76 32.51
C GLU A 134 -2.94 -20.93 32.49
N LEU A 135 -3.59 -20.54 31.39
CA LEU A 135 -5.06 -20.61 31.23
C LEU A 135 -5.56 -21.99 30.78
N THR A 136 -4.78 -22.72 29.99
CA THR A 136 -5.22 -23.95 29.29
C THR A 136 -4.28 -25.12 29.42
N GLY A 137 -3.07 -24.93 29.94
CA GLY A 137 -2.04 -25.95 29.99
C GLY A 137 -2.45 -27.12 30.87
N GLU A 138 -2.45 -28.30 30.29
CA GLU A 138 -2.45 -29.54 31.06
C GLU A 138 -1.03 -29.79 31.57
N ARG A 139 -0.91 -30.07 32.86
CA ARG A 139 0.32 -30.62 33.41
C ARG A 139 0.55 -31.99 32.76
N ASP A 140 1.81 -32.37 32.62
CA ASP A 140 2.23 -33.64 32.04
C ASP A 140 2.14 -33.76 30.50
N LYS A 141 2.24 -32.65 29.76
CA LYS A 141 2.32 -32.63 28.28
C LYS A 141 3.68 -32.18 27.76
N ILE A 142 3.90 -32.34 26.45
CA ILE A 142 5.06 -31.76 25.76
C ILE A 142 4.90 -30.23 25.79
N LEU A 143 5.92 -29.53 26.27
CA LEU A 143 6.04 -28.08 26.14
C LEU A 143 6.98 -27.78 24.99
N VAL A 144 6.55 -26.91 24.08
CA VAL A 144 7.34 -26.47 22.92
C VAL A 144 7.44 -24.95 22.92
N SER A 145 8.66 -24.46 22.74
CA SER A 145 8.95 -23.04 22.48
C SER A 145 9.97 -22.92 21.34
N ALA A 146 10.20 -21.70 20.84
CA ALA A 146 11.13 -21.46 19.75
C ALA A 146 11.94 -20.17 19.99
N ASP A 147 13.18 -20.15 19.52
CA ASP A 147 14.05 -18.96 19.57
C ASP A 147 13.51 -17.79 18.72
N SER A 148 12.78 -18.13 17.65
CA SER A 148 12.15 -17.13 16.79
C SER A 148 10.93 -17.71 16.06
N THR A 149 9.96 -16.85 15.80
CA THR A 149 8.80 -17.16 14.97
C THR A 149 8.61 -16.04 13.96
N ALA A 150 8.33 -16.39 12.71
CA ALA A 150 8.11 -15.41 11.65
C ALA A 150 6.84 -14.60 11.90
N ARG A 151 6.90 -13.28 11.65
CA ARG A 151 5.72 -12.43 11.59
C ARG A 151 5.12 -12.49 10.18
N LEU A 152 4.57 -13.65 9.84
CA LEU A 152 3.94 -13.94 8.54
C LEU A 152 2.50 -14.44 8.70
N GLY A 153 1.85 -14.15 9.83
CA GLY A 153 0.52 -14.64 10.13
C GLY A 153 0.10 -14.50 11.59
N THR A 154 -1.22 -14.62 11.81
CA THR A 154 -1.86 -14.42 13.11
C THR A 154 -1.93 -15.66 14.00
N ASN A 155 -1.54 -16.85 13.51
CA ASN A 155 -1.54 -18.06 14.32
C ASN A 155 -0.31 -18.93 14.05
N LEU A 156 0.86 -18.30 14.05
CA LEU A 156 2.15 -18.97 13.96
C LEU A 156 2.75 -19.03 15.36
N SER A 157 2.78 -20.20 15.98
CA SER A 157 3.36 -20.42 17.32
C SER A 157 3.93 -21.83 17.42
N ALA A 158 5.04 -21.98 18.15
CA ALA A 158 5.69 -23.27 18.38
C ALA A 158 4.78 -24.25 19.15
N ARG A 159 3.80 -23.74 19.92
CA ARG A 159 2.83 -24.57 20.65
C ARG A 159 1.98 -25.45 19.73
N ASN A 160 1.77 -25.00 18.49
CA ASN A 160 0.99 -25.69 17.48
C ASN A 160 1.64 -27.01 17.04
N LEU A 161 2.95 -27.18 17.29
CA LEU A 161 3.69 -28.34 16.79
C LEU A 161 3.37 -29.67 17.48
N THR A 162 2.55 -29.68 18.53
CA THR A 162 2.21 -30.89 19.28
C THR A 162 0.71 -31.05 19.53
N ASP A 163 -0.12 -30.29 18.82
CA ASP A 163 -1.54 -30.15 19.08
C ASP A 163 -2.46 -31.09 18.29
N GLY A 164 -1.93 -31.74 17.25
CA GLY A 164 -2.69 -32.63 16.39
C GLY A 164 -3.57 -31.97 15.34
N ASP A 165 -3.44 -30.67 15.16
CA ASP A 165 -4.15 -29.91 14.14
C ASP A 165 -3.19 -29.45 13.03
N LEU A 166 -3.19 -30.20 11.93
CA LEU A 166 -2.38 -29.90 10.74
C LEU A 166 -2.79 -28.61 10.00
N THR A 167 -3.85 -27.93 10.43
CA THR A 167 -4.24 -26.62 9.91
C THR A 167 -3.54 -25.47 10.63
N THR A 168 -2.90 -25.76 11.78
CA THR A 168 -2.05 -24.83 12.51
C THR A 168 -0.58 -25.04 12.14
N ALA A 169 0.26 -24.04 12.43
CA ALA A 169 1.66 -24.13 12.10
C ALA A 169 2.54 -23.27 13.02
N TRP A 170 3.83 -23.57 12.99
CA TRP A 170 4.92 -22.67 13.33
C TRP A 170 5.75 -22.42 12.07
N ILE A 171 6.15 -21.17 11.87
CA ILE A 171 7.11 -20.80 10.83
C ILE A 171 8.29 -20.13 11.54
N ALA A 172 9.48 -20.62 11.28
CA ALA A 172 10.70 -20.11 11.89
C ALA A 172 10.95 -18.65 11.49
N GLY A 173 11.42 -17.86 12.45
CA GLY A 173 12.02 -16.55 12.16
C GLY A 173 13.46 -16.70 11.65
N ASP A 174 14.33 -15.82 12.10
CA ASP A 174 15.76 -15.83 11.77
C ASP A 174 16.57 -16.92 12.50
N ARG A 175 16.04 -17.47 13.59
CA ARG A 175 16.64 -18.51 14.44
C ARG A 175 15.73 -19.75 14.51
N PRO A 176 15.93 -20.76 13.65
CA PRO A 176 15.06 -21.92 13.54
C PRO A 176 15.43 -23.01 14.58
N VAL A 177 15.29 -22.66 15.87
CA VAL A 177 15.54 -23.56 17.00
C VAL A 177 14.25 -23.77 17.78
N LEU A 178 13.92 -25.04 18.05
CA LEU A 178 12.80 -25.46 18.88
C LEU A 178 13.33 -26.04 20.19
N HIS A 179 12.69 -25.72 21.31
CA HIS A 179 12.96 -26.28 22.62
C HIS A 179 11.76 -27.11 23.08
N LEU A 180 11.99 -28.39 23.32
CA LEU A 180 10.98 -29.35 23.74
C LEU A 180 11.31 -29.88 25.14
N SER A 181 10.30 -30.04 25.98
CA SER A 181 10.41 -30.75 27.27
C SER A 181 9.16 -31.54 27.59
N TRP A 182 9.30 -32.64 28.32
CA TRP A 182 8.20 -33.54 28.68
C TRP A 182 8.47 -34.22 30.04
N PRO A 183 7.46 -34.86 30.66
CA PRO A 183 7.52 -35.18 32.10
C PRO A 183 8.47 -36.32 32.49
N LYS A 184 8.74 -37.23 31.55
CA LYS A 184 9.44 -38.49 31.84
C LYS A 184 10.52 -38.77 30.80
N LYS A 185 11.73 -39.11 31.27
CA LYS A 185 12.80 -39.59 30.40
C LYS A 185 12.30 -40.75 29.53
N THR A 186 12.37 -40.54 28.22
CA THR A 186 11.83 -41.46 27.21
C THR A 186 12.89 -41.64 26.13
N GLN A 187 13.02 -42.86 25.62
CA GLN A 187 13.94 -43.17 24.54
C GLN A 187 13.34 -42.72 23.21
N ILE A 188 14.02 -41.81 22.51
CA ILE A 188 13.57 -41.23 21.25
C ILE A 188 14.63 -41.52 20.19
N GLY A 189 14.24 -42.15 19.09
CA GLY A 189 15.11 -42.40 17.92
C GLY A 189 14.51 -41.98 16.59
N GLU A 190 13.27 -41.49 16.61
CA GLU A 190 12.57 -41.03 15.41
C GLU A 190 11.67 -39.82 15.72
N ILE A 191 11.61 -38.90 14.77
CA ILE A 191 10.77 -37.69 14.80
C ILE A 191 10.24 -37.47 13.38
N VAL A 192 8.97 -37.09 13.26
CA VAL A 192 8.35 -36.70 11.99
C VAL A 192 8.05 -35.20 12.02
N PHE A 193 8.69 -34.47 11.12
CA PHE A 193 8.51 -33.05 10.89
C PHE A 193 7.51 -32.84 9.75
N ALA A 194 6.23 -32.70 10.09
CA ALA A 194 5.21 -32.41 9.09
C ALA A 194 5.40 -30.98 8.58
N ALA A 195 5.71 -30.83 7.30
CA ALA A 195 5.93 -29.52 6.70
C ALA A 195 4.61 -28.73 6.62
N ALA A 196 4.66 -27.45 6.97
CA ALA A 196 3.55 -26.54 6.74
C ALA A 196 3.44 -26.16 5.26
N GLY A 197 2.23 -25.80 4.81
CA GLY A 197 2.03 -25.19 3.51
C GLY A 197 2.38 -23.70 3.47
N GLY A 198 2.00 -23.03 2.37
CA GLY A 198 2.09 -21.58 2.25
C GLY A 198 3.51 -21.04 2.02
N ILE A 199 3.86 -19.92 2.65
CA ILE A 199 5.14 -19.20 2.48
C ILE A 199 6.21 -19.82 3.40
N SER A 200 6.44 -21.13 3.26
CA SER A 200 7.42 -21.87 4.04
C SER A 200 8.01 -23.06 3.27
N THR A 201 9.08 -23.66 3.79
CA THR A 201 9.74 -24.84 3.22
C THR A 201 9.93 -25.95 4.27
N ARG A 202 10.26 -27.16 3.82
CA ARG A 202 10.53 -28.30 4.70
C ARG A 202 12.00 -28.35 5.17
N PRO A 203 12.28 -28.90 6.36
CA PRO A 203 13.66 -29.20 6.77
C PRO A 203 14.25 -30.35 5.92
N GLU A 204 15.57 -30.36 5.76
CA GLU A 204 16.35 -31.45 5.16
C GLU A 204 17.38 -32.04 6.13
N GLN A 205 17.76 -31.27 7.16
CA GLN A 205 18.66 -31.72 8.21
C GLN A 205 18.35 -31.00 9.51
N VAL A 206 18.38 -31.75 10.60
CA VAL A 206 18.25 -31.25 11.96
C VAL A 206 19.44 -31.66 12.81
N GLN A 207 19.84 -30.76 13.70
CA GLN A 207 20.77 -31.02 14.79
C GLN A 207 19.96 -31.09 16.08
N ILE A 208 20.06 -32.23 16.76
CA ILE A 208 19.37 -32.55 17.99
C ILE A 208 20.38 -32.47 19.13
N SER A 209 20.05 -31.70 20.15
CA SER A 209 20.85 -31.54 21.35
C SER A 209 20.02 -31.85 22.59
N SER A 210 20.59 -32.58 23.54
CA SER A 210 19.98 -32.85 24.84
C SER A 210 21.07 -33.00 25.90
N PRO A 211 20.74 -32.90 27.20
CA PRO A 211 21.71 -33.17 28.26
C PRO A 211 22.31 -34.58 28.19
N ASP A 212 21.60 -35.55 27.61
CA ASP A 212 21.96 -36.96 27.57
C ASP A 212 22.57 -37.40 26.23
N GLY A 213 22.73 -36.50 25.26
CA GLY A 213 23.34 -36.81 23.97
C GLY A 213 22.96 -35.84 22.85
N THR A 214 23.68 -35.94 21.74
CA THR A 214 23.46 -35.14 20.53
C THR A 214 23.37 -36.04 19.31
N ALA A 215 22.55 -35.65 18.32
CA ALA A 215 22.48 -36.32 17.04
C ALA A 215 22.37 -35.30 15.90
N VAL A 216 22.83 -35.69 14.71
CA VAL A 216 22.54 -34.98 13.47
C VAL A 216 21.79 -35.96 12.57
N ALA A 217 20.60 -35.59 12.12
CA ALA A 217 19.75 -36.45 11.33
C ALA A 217 19.35 -35.76 10.02
N ALA A 218 19.41 -36.52 8.92
CA ALA A 218 18.76 -36.10 7.68
C ALA A 218 17.24 -36.26 7.83
N VAL A 219 16.50 -35.33 7.24
CA VAL A 219 15.04 -35.37 7.15
C VAL A 219 14.67 -35.74 5.72
N ASP A 220 13.93 -36.84 5.56
CA ASP A 220 13.50 -37.30 4.24
C ASP A 220 12.34 -36.45 3.66
N GLU A 221 11.88 -36.80 2.45
CA GLU A 221 10.79 -36.06 1.79
C GLU A 221 9.44 -36.16 2.52
N ASN A 222 9.25 -37.17 3.36
CA ASN A 222 8.06 -37.33 4.19
C ASN A 222 8.21 -36.63 5.56
N GLY A 223 9.31 -35.92 5.78
CA GLY A 223 9.59 -35.24 7.04
C GLY A 223 10.18 -36.15 8.12
N MET A 224 10.55 -37.39 7.81
CA MET A 224 11.02 -38.32 8.83
C MET A 224 12.53 -38.19 9.08
N ALA A 225 12.88 -38.09 10.36
CA ALA A 225 14.26 -38.10 10.85
C ALA A 225 14.48 -39.31 11.75
N ARG A 226 15.53 -40.10 11.49
CA ARG A 226 15.94 -41.24 12.31
C ARG A 226 17.39 -41.07 12.78
N PHE A 227 17.65 -41.40 14.04
CA PHE A 227 18.96 -41.26 14.66
C PHE A 227 19.16 -42.31 15.76
N SER A 228 20.41 -42.46 16.23
CA SER A 228 20.71 -43.32 17.37
C SER A 228 19.89 -42.90 18.59
N PRO A 229 19.07 -43.78 19.20
CA PRO A 229 18.13 -43.36 20.22
C PRO A 229 18.79 -42.68 21.42
N ILE A 230 18.20 -41.56 21.86
CA ILE A 230 18.63 -40.78 23.02
C ILE A 230 17.54 -40.88 24.09
N THR A 231 17.92 -41.21 25.33
CA THR A 231 16.99 -41.25 26.46
C THR A 231 17.07 -39.94 27.22
N THR A 232 16.07 -39.08 27.04
CA THR A 232 16.03 -37.72 27.62
C THR A 232 14.59 -37.32 27.97
N ASP A 233 14.43 -36.23 28.71
CA ASP A 233 13.16 -35.54 29.03
C ASP A 233 13.07 -34.14 28.39
N ARG A 234 14.12 -33.72 27.70
CA ARG A 234 14.20 -32.43 27.00
C ARG A 234 15.12 -32.51 25.78
N MET A 235 14.84 -31.68 24.79
CA MET A 235 15.56 -31.67 23.52
C MET A 235 15.47 -30.31 22.84
N ASP A 236 16.60 -29.85 22.32
CA ASP A 236 16.67 -28.71 21.41
C ASP A 236 16.86 -29.24 19.99
N ILE A 237 16.03 -28.76 19.06
CA ILE A 237 16.06 -29.13 17.65
C ILE A 237 16.42 -27.88 16.85
N THR A 238 17.62 -27.85 16.30
CA THR A 238 18.07 -26.81 15.37
C THR A 238 17.91 -27.29 13.94
N ILE A 239 17.17 -26.55 13.11
CA ILE A 239 17.08 -26.87 11.69
C ILE A 239 18.33 -26.34 10.99
N SER A 240 19.28 -27.24 10.70
CA SER A 240 20.59 -26.88 10.14
C SER A 240 20.60 -26.78 8.61
N ARG A 241 19.61 -27.39 7.95
CA ARG A 241 19.40 -27.29 6.50
C ARG A 241 17.93 -27.40 6.14
N GLN A 242 17.51 -26.63 5.15
CA GLN A 242 16.14 -26.58 4.64
C GLN A 242 16.12 -26.78 3.12
N ALA A 243 14.99 -27.25 2.60
CA ALA A 243 14.84 -27.48 1.17
C ALA A 243 14.89 -26.15 0.39
N PRO A 244 15.56 -26.11 -0.79
CA PRO A 244 15.81 -24.90 -1.55
C PRO A 244 14.56 -24.42 -2.31
N LEU A 245 13.54 -24.01 -1.56
CA LEU A 245 12.32 -23.41 -2.08
C LEU A 245 12.37 -21.89 -1.91
N ALA A 246 12.28 -21.16 -3.02
CA ALA A 246 12.31 -19.71 -3.04
C ALA A 246 11.11 -19.14 -3.81
N VAL A 247 10.73 -17.92 -3.44
CA VAL A 247 9.71 -17.14 -4.14
C VAL A 247 10.32 -15.84 -4.66
N HIS A 248 9.79 -15.32 -5.76
CA HIS A 248 10.22 -14.03 -6.26
C HIS A 248 9.72 -12.90 -5.34
N ASN A 249 10.65 -12.11 -4.80
CA ASN A 249 10.34 -10.90 -4.05
C ASN A 249 10.29 -9.69 -5.00
N PRO A 250 9.10 -9.15 -5.32
CA PRO A 250 8.97 -8.05 -6.27
C PRO A 250 9.54 -6.71 -5.74
N PHE A 251 9.68 -6.55 -4.42
CA PHE A 251 10.23 -5.34 -3.80
C PHE A 251 11.76 -5.34 -3.81
N ALA A 252 12.38 -6.50 -3.59
CA ALA A 252 13.83 -6.66 -3.59
C ALA A 252 14.40 -7.02 -4.98
N GLY A 253 13.55 -7.37 -5.95
CA GLY A 253 13.96 -7.75 -7.31
C GLY A 253 14.78 -9.05 -7.37
N GLY A 254 14.53 -9.99 -6.46
CA GLY A 254 15.35 -11.20 -6.31
C GLY A 254 14.56 -12.40 -5.77
N GLN A 255 15.20 -13.57 -5.75
CA GLN A 255 14.63 -14.77 -5.12
C GLN A 255 14.81 -14.68 -3.59
N LEU A 256 13.71 -14.84 -2.85
CA LEU A 256 13.68 -14.94 -1.40
C LEU A 256 13.52 -16.40 -1.02
N GLN A 257 14.53 -16.96 -0.37
CA GLN A 257 14.46 -18.29 0.22
C GLN A 257 13.38 -18.32 1.31
N LEU A 258 12.48 -19.31 1.25
CA LEU A 258 11.42 -19.46 2.24
C LEU A 258 11.98 -19.99 3.57
N PRO A 259 11.44 -19.52 4.72
CA PRO A 259 11.79 -20.05 6.04
C PRO A 259 11.20 -21.45 6.25
N VAL A 260 11.71 -22.20 7.22
CA VAL A 260 11.12 -23.51 7.58
C VAL A 260 9.77 -23.30 8.24
N GLY A 261 8.78 -24.07 7.81
CA GLY A 261 7.46 -24.12 8.42
C GLY A 261 7.05 -25.56 8.73
N LEU A 262 6.50 -25.76 9.91
CA LEU A 262 6.07 -27.07 10.40
C LEU A 262 4.63 -26.96 10.91
N SER A 263 3.78 -27.89 10.52
CA SER A 263 2.45 -28.06 11.10
C SER A 263 2.49 -28.95 12.33
N GLU A 264 3.42 -29.90 12.40
CA GLU A 264 3.56 -30.83 13.52
C GLU A 264 5.01 -31.31 13.66
N VAL A 265 5.45 -31.50 14.91
CA VAL A 265 6.63 -32.28 15.30
C VAL A 265 6.13 -33.52 16.04
N TYR A 266 5.84 -34.57 15.28
CA TYR A 266 5.30 -35.81 15.82
C TYR A 266 6.44 -36.72 16.30
N ILE A 267 6.43 -37.04 17.59
CA ILE A 267 7.40 -37.94 18.22
C ILE A 267 6.65 -39.19 18.67
N PRO A 268 6.73 -40.31 17.92
CA PRO A 268 5.95 -41.53 18.20
C PRO A 268 6.08 -42.02 19.66
N ALA A 269 7.29 -41.96 20.22
CA ALA A 269 7.54 -42.37 21.60
C ALA A 269 6.87 -41.47 22.66
N LEU A 270 6.38 -40.29 22.28
CA LEU A 270 5.74 -39.31 23.17
C LEU A 270 4.26 -39.08 22.85
N GLU A 271 3.61 -39.95 22.08
CA GLU A 271 2.21 -39.79 21.63
C GLU A 271 1.25 -39.46 22.79
N GLN A 272 1.41 -40.14 23.94
CA GLN A 272 0.60 -39.93 25.14
C GLN A 272 0.77 -38.54 25.80
N PHE A 273 1.86 -37.83 25.50
CA PHE A 273 2.19 -36.52 26.06
C PHE A 273 1.80 -35.37 25.13
N ARG A 274 1.18 -35.63 23.97
CA ARG A 274 0.72 -34.56 23.06
C ARG A 274 -0.21 -33.57 23.76
N SER A 275 -0.09 -32.31 23.39
CA SER A 275 -0.80 -31.17 24.00
C SER A 275 -1.94 -30.73 23.08
N PRO A 276 -3.15 -31.29 23.20
CA PRO A 276 -4.26 -31.00 22.28
C PRO A 276 -4.60 -29.51 22.24
N GLN A 277 -5.26 -29.09 21.15
CA GLN A 277 -5.84 -27.76 21.05
C GLN A 277 -6.75 -27.47 22.25
N PRO A 278 -6.59 -26.31 22.92
CA PRO A 278 -7.44 -25.96 24.04
C PRO A 278 -8.87 -25.68 23.57
N ASP A 279 -9.85 -25.89 24.46
CA ASP A 279 -11.26 -25.60 24.17
C ASP A 279 -11.43 -24.11 23.75
N PRO A 280 -11.82 -23.82 22.49
CA PRO A 280 -11.92 -22.45 22.00
C PRO A 280 -13.03 -21.64 22.68
N GLU A 281 -14.05 -22.29 23.24
CA GLU A 281 -15.20 -21.63 23.86
C GLU A 281 -15.01 -21.39 25.36
N LYS A 282 -13.96 -21.96 25.97
CA LYS A 282 -13.60 -21.71 27.37
C LYS A 282 -13.39 -20.22 27.61
N GLU A 283 -14.09 -19.67 28.59
CA GLU A 283 -13.89 -18.29 29.04
C GLU A 283 -12.65 -18.19 29.92
N PHE A 284 -11.95 -17.06 29.82
CA PHE A 284 -10.86 -16.71 30.71
C PHE A 284 -11.07 -15.31 31.27
N SER A 285 -10.51 -15.08 32.46
CA SER A 285 -10.45 -13.78 33.09
C SER A 285 -9.08 -13.63 33.75
N LEU A 286 -8.39 -12.55 33.43
CA LEU A 286 -7.17 -12.12 34.10
C LEU A 286 -7.58 -11.24 35.28
N PRO A 287 -7.15 -11.56 36.51
CA PRO A 287 -7.48 -10.75 37.67
C PRO A 287 -6.83 -9.37 37.57
N CYS A 288 -7.26 -8.48 38.48
CA CYS A 288 -6.71 -7.13 38.57
C CYS A 288 -5.17 -7.12 38.70
N GLY A 289 -4.55 -6.24 37.92
CA GLY A 289 -3.09 -6.13 37.82
C GLY A 289 -2.44 -7.13 36.87
N GLN A 290 -3.18 -8.08 36.30
CA GLN A 290 -2.68 -9.01 35.27
C GLN A 290 -3.14 -8.65 33.84
N GLY A 291 -3.98 -7.61 33.68
CA GLY A 291 -4.28 -7.04 32.37
C GLY A 291 -3.13 -6.19 31.81
N PRO A 292 -3.24 -5.72 30.56
CA PRO A 292 -2.24 -4.85 29.97
C PRO A 292 -2.22 -3.47 30.64
N VAL A 293 -1.02 -2.92 30.81
CA VAL A 293 -0.82 -1.64 31.50
C VAL A 293 -1.41 -0.48 30.69
N LEU A 294 -2.22 0.35 31.36
CA LEU A 294 -2.78 1.59 30.82
C LEU A 294 -2.39 2.76 31.73
N SER A 295 -1.93 3.85 31.16
CA SER A 295 -1.67 5.10 31.86
C SER A 295 -2.67 6.17 31.41
N VAL A 296 -3.23 6.91 32.36
CA VAL A 296 -4.08 8.07 32.10
C VAL A 296 -3.56 9.25 32.92
N GLY A 297 -3.23 10.36 32.26
CA GLY A 297 -2.64 11.53 32.92
C GLY A 297 -1.33 11.24 33.65
N GLY A 298 -0.55 10.26 33.17
CA GLY A 298 0.69 9.80 33.82
C GLY A 298 0.50 8.85 35.00
N THR A 299 -0.75 8.53 35.38
CA THR A 299 -1.04 7.56 36.45
C THR A 299 -1.25 6.18 35.86
N LEU A 300 -0.48 5.20 36.35
CA LEU A 300 -0.65 3.80 35.97
C LEU A 300 -1.94 3.24 36.57
N MET A 301 -2.79 2.69 35.72
CA MET A 301 -4.06 2.09 36.08
C MET A 301 -3.92 0.56 36.06
N GLU A 302 -4.32 -0.10 37.14
CA GLU A 302 -4.47 -1.55 37.12
C GLU A 302 -5.66 -1.94 36.25
N THR A 303 -5.45 -2.94 35.39
CA THR A 303 -6.47 -3.44 34.49
C THR A 303 -6.69 -4.94 34.71
N ARG A 304 -7.85 -5.39 34.24
CA ARG A 304 -8.22 -6.80 34.08
C ARG A 304 -8.63 -7.04 32.64
N ALA A 305 -8.55 -8.27 32.17
CA ALA A 305 -8.91 -8.63 30.81
C ALA A 305 -9.74 -9.92 30.79
N GLU A 306 -10.74 -9.99 29.91
CA GLU A 306 -11.63 -11.14 29.81
C GLU A 306 -12.04 -11.42 28.37
N GLY A 307 -12.30 -12.70 28.08
CA GLY A 307 -12.65 -13.16 26.74
C GLY A 307 -12.70 -14.68 26.69
N ARG A 308 -12.58 -15.23 25.48
CA ARG A 308 -12.49 -16.68 25.24
C ARG A 308 -11.11 -17.09 24.79
N ILE A 309 -10.75 -18.35 24.99
CA ILE A 309 -9.47 -18.89 24.52
C ILE A 309 -9.30 -18.69 23.00
N ARG A 310 -10.38 -18.80 22.21
CA ARG A 310 -10.34 -18.47 20.77
C ARG A 310 -9.90 -17.04 20.47
N ASP A 311 -10.14 -16.08 21.38
CA ASP A 311 -9.75 -14.69 21.16
C ASP A 311 -8.24 -14.54 21.32
N LEU A 312 -7.62 -15.31 22.22
CA LEU A 312 -6.16 -15.41 22.36
C LEU A 312 -5.51 -16.14 21.18
N THR A 313 -6.05 -17.30 20.77
CA THR A 313 -5.44 -18.13 19.71
C THR A 313 -5.67 -17.55 18.31
N GLN A 314 -6.81 -16.90 18.06
CA GLN A 314 -7.13 -16.29 16.76
C GLN A 314 -6.81 -14.79 16.71
N ARG A 315 -6.22 -14.23 17.77
CA ARG A 315 -5.83 -12.82 17.90
C ARG A 315 -6.99 -11.83 17.67
N ARG A 316 -8.14 -12.13 18.29
CA ARG A 316 -9.32 -11.25 18.28
C ARG A 316 -9.23 -10.21 19.40
N PRO A 317 -9.95 -9.08 19.31
CA PRO A 317 -10.03 -8.11 20.39
C PRO A 317 -10.55 -8.73 21.68
N ILE A 318 -9.85 -8.48 22.79
CA ILE A 318 -10.16 -8.90 24.16
C ILE A 318 -10.60 -7.67 24.95
N ALA A 319 -11.66 -7.81 25.74
CA ALA A 319 -12.16 -6.72 26.56
C ALA A 319 -11.20 -6.43 27.71
N VAL A 320 -10.90 -5.15 27.92
CA VAL A 320 -10.05 -4.66 29.01
C VAL A 320 -10.84 -3.62 29.81
N SER A 321 -10.86 -3.78 31.13
CA SER A 321 -11.49 -2.82 32.05
C SER A 321 -10.52 -2.40 33.14
N LEU A 322 -10.71 -1.18 33.65
CA LEU A 322 -9.99 -0.72 34.83
C LEU A 322 -10.48 -1.48 36.07
N CYS A 323 -9.59 -1.65 37.03
CA CYS A 323 -9.91 -2.27 38.32
C CYS A 323 -10.55 -1.31 39.32
N SER A 324 -10.56 0.00 39.01
CA SER A 324 -11.32 0.98 39.77
C SER A 324 -12.82 0.68 39.76
N GLU A 325 -13.53 1.19 40.76
CA GLU A 325 -14.99 1.10 40.77
C GLU A 325 -15.58 1.65 39.48
N GLN A 326 -16.50 0.88 38.88
CA GLN A 326 -17.19 1.21 37.63
C GLN A 326 -16.26 1.46 36.42
N SER A 327 -15.00 1.05 36.49
CA SER A 327 -13.97 1.32 35.49
C SER A 327 -13.76 2.82 35.22
N GLN A 328 -13.83 3.66 36.25
CA GLN A 328 -13.78 5.12 36.09
C GLN A 328 -12.40 5.73 36.38
N VAL A 329 -12.16 6.88 35.77
CA VAL A 329 -11.04 7.80 36.04
C VAL A 329 -11.56 9.23 36.23
N GLU A 330 -10.94 9.99 37.13
CA GLU A 330 -11.27 11.40 37.35
C GLU A 330 -10.33 12.29 36.52
N LEU A 331 -10.92 13.15 35.69
CA LEU A 331 -10.19 14.08 34.82
C LEU A 331 -10.54 15.52 35.18
N GLY A 332 -9.54 16.39 35.22
CA GLY A 332 -9.74 17.84 35.25
C GLY A 332 -10.10 18.40 33.87
N ALA A 333 -10.63 19.63 33.81
CA ALA A 333 -10.86 20.35 32.54
C ALA A 333 -9.54 20.89 31.98
N SER A 334 -8.66 19.97 31.55
CA SER A 334 -7.29 20.24 31.14
C SER A 334 -6.85 19.23 30.09
N THR A 335 -5.61 19.39 29.61
CA THR A 335 -4.98 18.40 28.73
C THR A 335 -4.56 17.16 29.52
N HIS A 336 -4.85 15.99 28.95
CA HIS A 336 -4.52 14.67 29.50
C HIS A 336 -3.84 13.81 28.44
N THR A 337 -3.03 12.87 28.90
CA THR A 337 -2.41 11.83 28.06
C THR A 337 -3.01 10.47 28.36
N VAL A 338 -3.05 9.60 27.35
CA VAL A 338 -3.38 8.18 27.50
C VAL A 338 -2.30 7.38 26.80
N GLU A 339 -1.69 6.47 27.54
CA GLU A 339 -0.54 5.71 27.08
C GLU A 339 -0.68 4.22 27.42
N ALA A 340 -0.39 3.36 26.45
CA ALA A 340 -0.29 1.92 26.64
C ALA A 340 0.84 1.36 25.78
N GLY A 341 1.75 0.61 26.39
CA GLY A 341 2.87 -0.02 25.68
C GLY A 341 2.48 -1.34 25.02
N ASP A 342 3.48 -1.98 24.41
CA ASP A 342 3.38 -3.31 23.77
C ASP A 342 4.01 -4.43 24.61
N ALA A 343 4.30 -4.16 25.88
CA ALA A 343 4.91 -5.12 26.77
C ALA A 343 3.89 -6.17 27.20
N GLY A 344 4.30 -7.44 27.17
CA GLY A 344 3.50 -8.56 27.64
C GLY A 344 2.65 -9.22 26.55
N PRO A 345 1.68 -10.06 26.94
CA PRO A 345 0.92 -10.90 26.01
C PRO A 345 -0.20 -10.17 25.27
N LEU A 346 -0.58 -8.97 25.71
CA LEU A 346 -1.73 -8.21 25.22
C LEU A 346 -1.31 -6.75 25.00
N ALA A 347 -1.62 -6.20 23.81
CA ALA A 347 -1.38 -4.79 23.48
C ALA A 347 -2.72 -4.06 23.35
N ILE A 348 -2.91 -2.97 24.08
CA ILE A 348 -4.12 -2.14 23.98
C ILE A 348 -4.14 -1.45 22.62
N THR A 349 -5.25 -1.60 21.90
CA THR A 349 -5.47 -1.00 20.56
C THR A 349 -6.53 0.08 20.56
N ASP A 350 -7.47 -0.02 21.50
CA ASP A 350 -8.60 0.89 21.60
C ASP A 350 -8.81 1.29 23.06
N VAL A 351 -9.00 2.58 23.30
CA VAL A 351 -9.43 3.14 24.59
C VAL A 351 -10.55 4.14 24.32
N THR A 352 -11.65 4.01 25.03
CA THR A 352 -12.76 4.95 25.00
C THR A 352 -12.97 5.51 26.40
N LEU A 353 -12.98 6.83 26.53
CA LEU A 353 -13.33 7.54 27.76
C LEU A 353 -14.65 8.26 27.54
N SER A 354 -15.66 7.95 28.33
CA SER A 354 -16.99 8.54 28.18
C SER A 354 -17.55 9.10 29.47
N THR A 355 -18.30 10.20 29.37
CA THR A 355 -19.10 10.76 30.47
C THR A 355 -20.46 11.16 29.94
N GLY A 356 -21.50 11.08 30.78
CA GLY A 356 -22.90 11.25 30.37
C GLY A 356 -23.50 10.02 29.65
N GLU A 357 -24.78 10.09 29.31
CA GLU A 357 -25.49 8.99 28.62
C GLU A 357 -25.40 9.12 27.11
N THR A 358 -24.68 8.21 26.45
CA THR A 358 -24.63 8.10 24.99
C THR A 358 -25.83 7.30 24.48
N LYS A 359 -27.05 7.81 24.65
CA LYS A 359 -28.24 7.17 24.08
C LYS A 359 -28.46 7.68 22.67
N ALA A 360 -28.33 6.80 21.67
CA ALA A 360 -28.77 7.13 20.31
C ALA A 360 -30.25 7.50 20.36
N PRO A 361 -30.66 8.69 19.87
CA PRO A 361 -32.07 9.03 19.78
C PRO A 361 -32.77 7.96 18.95
N ALA A 362 -33.92 7.47 19.41
CA ALA A 362 -34.77 6.60 18.61
C ALA A 362 -35.38 7.42 17.47
N ALA A 363 -34.65 7.55 16.37
CA ALA A 363 -35.13 8.26 15.20
C ALA A 363 -36.17 7.39 14.48
N THR A 364 -37.41 7.90 14.36
CA THR A 364 -38.42 7.24 13.54
C THR A 364 -38.13 7.57 12.07
N ALA A 365 -37.67 6.57 11.31
CA ALA A 365 -37.42 6.78 9.89
C ALA A 365 -38.71 7.14 9.16
N ARG A 366 -38.66 8.20 8.34
CA ARG A 366 -39.76 8.54 7.43
C ARG A 366 -39.90 7.48 6.34
N THR A 367 -41.12 7.30 5.84
CA THR A 367 -41.35 6.46 4.67
C THR A 367 -40.69 7.11 3.45
N VAL A 368 -39.99 6.28 2.66
CA VAL A 368 -39.38 6.66 1.38
C VAL A 368 -39.79 5.62 0.36
N ASP A 369 -40.36 6.08 -0.76
CA ASP A 369 -40.77 5.22 -1.87
C ASP A 369 -40.14 5.72 -3.17
N VAL A 370 -39.29 4.89 -3.79
CA VAL A 370 -38.59 5.25 -5.02
C VAL A 370 -39.52 4.96 -6.20
N LYS A 371 -39.85 6.00 -6.97
CA LYS A 371 -40.76 5.89 -8.12
C LYS A 371 -40.03 5.60 -9.42
N GLU A 372 -39.00 6.39 -9.69
CA GLU A 372 -38.21 6.34 -10.92
C GLU A 372 -36.75 6.57 -10.57
N SER A 373 -35.86 5.79 -11.16
CA SER A 373 -34.43 5.86 -10.85
C SER A 373 -33.62 5.66 -12.12
N ASP A 374 -33.38 6.75 -12.84
CA ASP A 374 -32.45 6.83 -13.95
C ASP A 374 -31.03 7.19 -13.45
N GLY A 375 -30.05 7.13 -14.35
CA GLY A 375 -28.66 7.45 -14.04
C GLY A 375 -28.42 8.93 -13.68
N ASP A 376 -29.16 9.84 -14.28
CA ASP A 376 -29.05 11.30 -14.13
C ASP A 376 -30.27 11.97 -13.49
N ARG A 377 -31.35 11.22 -13.26
CA ARG A 377 -32.57 11.72 -12.61
C ARG A 377 -33.25 10.64 -11.79
N ARG A 378 -33.68 10.97 -10.57
CA ARG A 378 -34.42 10.05 -9.70
C ARG A 378 -35.60 10.78 -9.06
N THR A 379 -36.73 10.11 -9.00
CA THR A 379 -37.95 10.65 -8.39
C THR A 379 -38.40 9.70 -7.30
N LEU A 380 -38.60 10.22 -6.10
CA LEU A 380 -39.02 9.47 -4.92
C LEU A 380 -40.07 10.25 -4.14
N THR A 381 -40.83 9.58 -3.29
CA THR A 381 -41.81 10.21 -2.39
C THR A 381 -41.34 10.03 -0.94
N VAL A 382 -41.35 11.11 -0.16
CA VAL A 382 -41.01 11.10 1.26
C VAL A 382 -42.24 11.45 2.09
N GLY A 383 -42.50 10.71 3.16
CA GLY A 383 -43.55 11.04 4.12
C GLY A 383 -43.27 12.32 4.92
N ALA A 384 -44.33 12.96 5.44
CA ALA A 384 -44.20 14.02 6.43
C ALA A 384 -43.68 13.45 7.77
N GLY A 385 -42.96 14.26 8.56
CA GLY A 385 -42.41 13.84 9.86
C GLY A 385 -41.41 14.84 10.43
N GLU A 386 -40.63 14.43 11.44
CA GLU A 386 -39.56 15.24 12.03
C GLU A 386 -38.44 15.54 11.02
N ALA A 387 -37.73 16.67 11.15
CA ALA A 387 -36.61 17.01 10.26
C ALA A 387 -35.66 15.82 10.07
N SER A 388 -35.41 15.43 8.81
CA SER A 388 -34.72 14.18 8.48
C SER A 388 -33.74 14.36 7.33
N TYR A 389 -32.70 13.55 7.27
CA TYR A 389 -31.79 13.53 6.14
C TYR A 389 -32.23 12.48 5.11
N LEU A 390 -32.48 12.91 3.88
CA LEU A 390 -32.58 12.02 2.74
C LEU A 390 -31.17 11.64 2.32
N GLN A 391 -30.79 10.38 2.54
CA GLN A 391 -29.43 9.90 2.30
C GLN A 391 -29.36 9.07 1.02
N LEU A 392 -28.29 9.29 0.28
CA LEU A 392 -27.90 8.48 -0.85
C LEU A 392 -26.53 7.87 -0.55
N HIS A 393 -26.47 6.54 -0.56
CA HIS A 393 -25.26 5.75 -0.30
C HIS A 393 -24.27 5.78 -1.47
N GLU A 394 -24.04 6.97 -2.01
CA GLU A 394 -23.11 7.28 -3.08
C GLU A 394 -22.21 8.44 -2.65
N ASN A 395 -21.04 8.54 -3.27
CA ASN A 395 -20.10 9.63 -3.01
C ASN A 395 -20.78 10.99 -3.23
N HIS A 396 -20.60 11.89 -2.25
CA HIS A 396 -21.05 13.27 -2.35
C HIS A 396 -20.53 13.93 -3.62
N ASN A 397 -21.43 14.45 -4.45
CA ASN A 397 -21.12 15.08 -5.72
C ASN A 397 -21.92 16.37 -5.88
N LYS A 398 -21.20 17.48 -6.14
CA LYS A 398 -21.79 18.82 -6.32
C LYS A 398 -22.76 18.91 -7.50
N GLY A 399 -22.71 17.98 -8.46
CA GLY A 399 -23.61 17.97 -9.61
C GLY A 399 -25.01 17.45 -9.32
N TRP A 400 -25.24 16.78 -8.18
CA TRP A 400 -26.57 16.33 -7.78
C TRP A 400 -27.33 17.43 -7.06
N LYS A 401 -28.53 17.72 -7.55
CA LYS A 401 -29.47 18.67 -6.97
C LYS A 401 -30.75 17.95 -6.57
N ALA A 402 -31.27 18.24 -5.37
CA ALA A 402 -32.54 17.71 -4.91
C ALA A 402 -33.57 18.83 -4.78
N THR A 403 -34.81 18.55 -5.17
CA THR A 403 -35.95 19.44 -4.93
C THR A 403 -37.10 18.67 -4.29
N LEU A 404 -37.74 19.21 -3.25
CA LEU A 404 -38.97 18.70 -2.65
C LEU A 404 -40.13 19.58 -3.11
N ASN A 405 -41.08 18.99 -3.85
CA ASN A 405 -42.21 19.71 -4.44
C ASN A 405 -41.76 21.00 -5.20
N GLY A 406 -40.61 20.94 -5.86
CA GLY A 406 -40.00 22.06 -6.60
C GLY A 406 -39.15 23.03 -5.78
N LYS A 407 -39.08 22.90 -4.46
CA LYS A 407 -38.16 23.69 -3.61
C LYS A 407 -36.82 22.97 -3.45
N GLU A 408 -35.73 23.66 -3.71
CA GLU A 408 -34.38 23.10 -3.57
C GLU A 408 -34.06 22.74 -2.11
N LEU A 409 -33.54 21.53 -1.91
CA LEU A 409 -33.07 21.07 -0.62
C LEU A 409 -31.58 21.38 -0.45
N THR A 410 -31.16 21.65 0.78
CA THR A 410 -29.74 21.92 1.08
C THR A 410 -28.93 20.62 1.00
N PRO A 411 -27.91 20.53 0.13
CA PRO A 411 -27.04 19.37 0.06
C PRO A 411 -26.13 19.30 1.29
N LEU A 412 -25.91 18.08 1.77
CA LEU A 412 -25.12 17.76 2.94
C LEU A 412 -24.22 16.57 2.65
N ARG A 413 -23.13 16.48 3.40
CA ARG A 413 -22.27 15.30 3.42
C ARG A 413 -22.42 14.59 4.76
N ILE A 414 -23.00 13.41 4.75
CA ILE A 414 -23.15 12.58 5.95
C ILE A 414 -22.08 11.48 5.97
N ASP A 415 -21.70 11.05 7.17
CA ASP A 415 -20.62 10.09 7.42
C ASP A 415 -19.27 10.46 6.79
N GLY A 416 -19.08 11.72 6.43
CA GLY A 416 -17.86 12.23 5.79
C GLY A 416 -17.71 11.91 4.30
N TRP A 417 -18.61 11.14 3.67
CA TRP A 417 -18.49 10.75 2.26
C TRP A 417 -19.81 10.69 1.48
N GLN A 418 -20.93 10.39 2.13
CA GLN A 418 -22.20 10.16 1.45
C GLN A 418 -22.90 11.45 1.02
N GLN A 419 -23.68 11.37 -0.05
CA GLN A 419 -24.57 12.45 -0.46
C GLN A 419 -25.85 12.44 0.39
N ALA A 420 -26.25 13.61 0.92
CA ALA A 420 -27.52 13.75 1.62
C ALA A 420 -28.18 15.11 1.34
N TRP A 421 -29.44 15.22 1.71
CA TRP A 421 -30.18 16.49 1.73
C TRP A 421 -31.07 16.58 2.97
N LEU A 422 -31.20 17.79 3.54
CA LEU A 422 -32.12 18.03 4.66
C LEU A 422 -33.55 18.13 4.15
N VAL A 423 -34.43 17.24 4.63
CA VAL A 423 -35.88 17.31 4.47
C VAL A 423 -36.46 18.02 5.69
N PRO A 424 -37.07 19.22 5.53
CA PRO A 424 -37.61 20.00 6.65
C PRO A 424 -38.70 19.26 7.43
N GLU A 425 -38.85 19.61 8.70
CA GLU A 425 -39.93 19.10 9.56
C GLU A 425 -41.32 19.38 8.97
N GLY A 426 -42.24 18.42 9.13
CA GLY A 426 -43.63 18.50 8.67
C GLY A 426 -43.82 18.36 7.16
N GLU A 427 -42.81 18.65 6.34
CA GLU A 427 -42.93 18.58 4.88
C GLU A 427 -42.81 17.13 4.36
N GLY A 428 -43.67 16.76 3.41
CA GLY A 428 -43.60 15.50 2.67
C GLY A 428 -43.99 15.73 1.21
N GLY A 429 -43.81 14.72 0.36
CA GLY A 429 -44.15 14.79 -1.06
C GLY A 429 -43.06 14.27 -1.97
N THR A 430 -43.07 14.74 -3.21
CA THR A 430 -42.18 14.24 -4.26
C THR A 430 -40.84 14.94 -4.20
N VAL A 431 -39.78 14.17 -4.03
CA VAL A 431 -38.39 14.62 -4.19
C VAL A 431 -37.89 14.21 -5.57
N THR A 432 -37.35 15.18 -6.30
CA THR A 432 -36.65 14.95 -7.56
C THR A 432 -35.17 15.25 -7.37
N LEU A 433 -34.34 14.23 -7.60
CA LEU A 433 -32.90 14.30 -7.69
C LEU A 433 -32.51 14.43 -9.16
N GLU A 434 -31.71 15.42 -9.52
CA GLU A 434 -31.24 15.62 -10.88
C GLU A 434 -29.73 15.90 -10.89
N TYR A 435 -29.01 15.26 -11.82
CA TYR A 435 -27.62 15.52 -12.09
C TYR A 435 -27.49 16.58 -13.18
N GLU A 436 -27.44 17.86 -12.78
CA GLU A 436 -27.47 19.00 -13.71
C GLU A 436 -26.41 18.94 -14.83
N PRO A 437 -25.17 18.46 -14.61
CA PRO A 437 -24.17 18.37 -15.67
C PRO A 437 -24.51 17.40 -16.81
N ALA A 438 -25.45 16.46 -16.61
CA ALA A 438 -25.83 15.48 -17.63
C ALA A 438 -26.34 16.14 -18.90
N ARG A 439 -27.15 17.20 -18.79
CA ARG A 439 -27.73 17.89 -19.96
C ARG A 439 -26.68 18.53 -20.85
N ILE A 440 -25.68 19.18 -20.24
CA ILE A 440 -24.57 19.81 -20.98
C ILE A 440 -23.71 18.74 -21.65
N TYR A 441 -23.44 17.64 -20.94
CA TYR A 441 -22.70 16.51 -21.49
C TYR A 441 -23.41 15.89 -22.70
N GLN A 442 -24.70 15.60 -22.58
CA GLN A 442 -25.51 15.05 -23.68
C GLN A 442 -25.55 16.00 -24.89
N ALA A 443 -25.77 17.30 -24.66
CA ALA A 443 -25.75 18.30 -25.72
C ALA A 443 -24.38 18.39 -26.42
N GLY A 444 -23.29 18.36 -25.65
CA GLY A 444 -21.93 18.35 -26.18
C GLY A 444 -21.64 17.10 -27.01
N LEU A 445 -22.10 15.93 -26.55
CA LEU A 445 -21.94 14.66 -27.26
C LEU A 445 -22.71 14.65 -28.59
N ILE A 446 -23.95 15.13 -28.58
CA ILE A 446 -24.76 15.28 -29.81
C ILE A 446 -24.08 16.28 -30.77
N GLY A 447 -23.64 17.43 -30.26
CA GLY A 447 -22.95 18.45 -31.05
C GLY A 447 -21.67 17.91 -31.69
N ALA A 448 -20.86 17.16 -30.94
CA ALA A 448 -19.67 16.50 -31.46
C ALA A 448 -19.99 15.47 -32.55
N GLY A 449 -21.05 14.67 -32.37
CA GLY A 449 -21.54 13.73 -33.37
C GLY A 449 -21.97 14.42 -34.67
N VAL A 450 -22.71 15.52 -34.57
CA VAL A 450 -23.12 16.33 -35.73
C VAL A 450 -21.90 16.92 -36.45
N LEU A 451 -20.96 17.51 -35.70
CA LEU A 451 -19.75 18.10 -36.29
C LEU A 451 -18.90 17.04 -36.98
N PHE A 452 -18.79 15.84 -36.41
CA PHE A 452 -18.14 14.70 -37.03
C PHE A 452 -18.81 14.32 -38.35
N LEU A 453 -20.14 14.22 -38.41
CA LEU A 453 -20.87 13.95 -39.65
C LEU A 453 -20.65 15.04 -40.70
N VAL A 454 -20.59 16.31 -40.30
CA VAL A 454 -20.26 17.43 -41.21
C VAL A 454 -18.85 17.28 -41.77
N LEU A 455 -17.86 16.95 -40.94
CA LEU A 455 -16.48 16.71 -41.38
C LEU A 455 -16.40 15.54 -42.38
N VAL A 456 -17.12 14.45 -42.12
CA VAL A 456 -17.23 13.31 -43.05
C VAL A 456 -17.87 13.76 -44.37
N GLY A 457 -18.97 14.52 -44.32
CA GLY A 457 -19.63 15.07 -45.50
C GLY A 457 -18.70 15.94 -46.33
N LEU A 458 -17.97 16.87 -45.69
CA LEU A 458 -17.00 17.74 -46.37
C LEU A 458 -15.84 16.94 -47.00
N ALA A 459 -15.34 15.92 -46.31
CA ALA A 459 -14.28 15.05 -46.84
C ALA A 459 -14.73 14.26 -48.09
N VAL A 460 -15.98 13.79 -48.12
CA VAL A 460 -16.55 13.07 -49.26
C VAL A 460 -16.86 14.02 -50.43
N VAL A 461 -17.39 15.23 -50.17
CA VAL A 461 -17.72 16.21 -51.20
C VAL A 461 -16.48 16.79 -51.89
N ARG A 462 -15.39 17.05 -51.15
CA ARG A 462 -14.14 17.58 -51.72
C ARG A 462 -13.41 16.60 -52.66
N ARG A 463 -13.69 15.30 -52.59
CA ARG A 463 -13.11 14.29 -53.50
C ARG A 463 -13.82 14.20 -54.86
N LYS A 464 -15.00 14.82 -55.01
CA LYS A 464 -15.81 14.68 -56.24
C LYS A 464 -15.63 15.81 -57.26
N GLY A 465 -14.71 16.76 -57.02
CA GLY A 465 -14.50 17.92 -57.90
C GLY A 465 -13.02 18.23 -58.13
N SER A 466 -12.33 17.42 -58.93
CA SER A 466 -11.06 17.79 -59.57
C SER A 466 -10.82 16.91 -60.79
N GLY A 467 -11.57 17.16 -61.86
CA GLY A 467 -11.17 16.79 -63.22
C GLY A 467 -10.36 17.94 -63.83
N PRO A 468 -9.26 17.69 -64.55
CA PRO A 468 -8.37 18.75 -65.03
C PRO A 468 -8.89 19.35 -66.34
N THR A 469 -9.18 20.66 -66.33
CA THR A 469 -9.34 21.45 -67.56
C THR A 469 -8.44 22.67 -67.51
N ALA A 470 -7.60 22.74 -68.54
CA ALA A 470 -6.56 23.70 -68.79
C ALA A 470 -7.05 24.89 -69.62
N GLY A 471 -6.32 26.01 -69.51
CA GLY A 471 -6.26 27.13 -70.46
C GLY A 471 -7.30 28.22 -70.23
N SER A 472 -7.04 29.52 -70.41
CA SER A 472 -5.85 30.32 -70.79
C SER A 472 -6.34 31.79 -70.73
N HIS A 473 -5.61 32.76 -70.18
CA HIS A 473 -4.73 33.74 -70.86
C HIS A 473 -4.59 34.95 -69.89
N GLU A 474 -3.61 35.85 -69.87
CA GLU A 474 -2.24 35.99 -70.36
C GLU A 474 -1.80 37.41 -69.93
N GLY A 475 -0.55 37.64 -69.51
CA GLY A 475 -0.06 38.98 -69.14
C GLY A 475 1.23 39.00 -68.29
N SER A 476 2.36 38.80 -68.98
CA SER A 476 3.80 38.81 -68.65
C SER A 476 4.37 39.99 -67.77
N PRO A 477 5.70 40.10 -67.52
CA PRO A 477 6.69 39.17 -66.93
C PRO A 477 7.64 39.82 -65.86
N GLU A 478 8.43 38.98 -65.18
CA GLU A 478 9.79 39.18 -64.56
C GLU A 478 10.04 40.38 -63.60
N GLY A 479 10.67 40.26 -62.43
CA GLY A 479 11.55 39.22 -61.88
C GLY A 479 11.76 39.37 -60.37
N SER A 480 12.35 38.30 -59.84
CA SER A 480 12.44 37.77 -58.48
C SER A 480 13.48 38.42 -57.55
N TYR A 481 13.17 38.45 -56.24
CA TYR A 481 14.10 38.10 -55.15
C TYR A 481 13.35 37.42 -53.98
N GLU A 482 13.72 36.15 -53.77
CA GLU A 482 13.99 35.46 -52.49
C GLU A 482 12.95 35.47 -51.36
N GLY A 483 12.12 34.42 -51.32
CA GLY A 483 11.52 33.89 -50.10
C GLY A 483 12.20 32.59 -49.70
N ASP A 484 12.65 32.51 -48.44
CA ASP A 484 13.23 31.32 -47.81
C ASP A 484 12.29 30.11 -47.92
N GLU A 485 12.58 29.21 -48.86
CA GLU A 485 12.03 27.85 -48.86
C GLU A 485 12.95 26.94 -48.05
N GLN A 486 12.52 26.65 -46.82
CA GLN A 486 13.13 25.67 -45.94
C GLN A 486 13.31 24.33 -46.66
N GLN A 487 14.57 23.96 -46.88
CA GLN A 487 14.99 22.63 -47.32
C GLN A 487 14.50 21.58 -46.31
N VAL A 488 13.41 20.89 -46.64
CA VAL A 488 13.09 19.61 -46.00
C VAL A 488 14.05 18.57 -46.60
N PRO A 489 14.90 17.90 -45.78
CA PRO A 489 15.80 16.89 -46.30
C PRO A 489 15.02 15.74 -46.96
N PRO A 490 15.57 15.08 -47.99
CA PRO A 490 14.90 13.97 -48.65
C PRO A 490 14.65 12.86 -47.63
N GLY A 491 13.37 12.52 -47.44
CA GLY A 491 12.98 11.39 -46.60
C GLY A 491 13.62 10.08 -47.12
N PRO A 492 13.91 9.12 -46.24
CA PRO A 492 14.45 7.82 -46.62
C PRO A 492 13.54 7.18 -47.67
N GLY A 493 14.12 6.68 -48.77
CA GLY A 493 13.36 6.14 -49.91
C GLY A 493 12.27 5.16 -49.49
N LEU A 494 11.21 5.04 -50.28
CA LEU A 494 9.95 4.32 -49.99
C LEU A 494 10.15 2.93 -49.34
N ILE A 495 11.22 2.22 -49.68
CA ILE A 495 11.63 0.92 -49.12
C ILE A 495 12.20 1.06 -47.69
N LEU A 496 13.05 2.05 -47.46
CA LEU A 496 13.72 2.31 -46.19
C LEU A 496 12.73 2.92 -45.18
N GLY A 497 11.81 3.76 -45.65
CA GLY A 497 10.67 4.25 -44.88
C GLY A 497 9.69 3.14 -44.49
N THR A 498 9.31 2.25 -45.40
CA THR A 498 8.41 1.12 -45.09
C THR A 498 9.07 0.08 -44.17
N VAL A 499 10.35 -0.25 -44.36
CA VAL A 499 11.09 -1.15 -43.47
C VAL A 499 11.24 -0.56 -42.09
N ALA A 500 11.58 0.73 -41.95
CA ALA A 500 11.65 1.40 -40.66
C ALA A 500 10.29 1.44 -39.96
N LEU A 501 9.21 1.80 -40.68
CA LEU A 501 7.85 1.82 -40.12
C LEU A 501 7.35 0.43 -39.71
N THR A 502 7.74 -0.61 -40.46
CA THR A 502 7.40 -2.01 -40.15
C THR A 502 8.18 -2.50 -38.93
N LEU A 503 9.47 -2.18 -38.81
CA LEU A 503 10.29 -2.53 -37.63
C LEU A 503 9.81 -1.80 -36.37
N VAL A 504 9.52 -0.51 -36.46
CA VAL A 504 8.91 0.26 -35.36
C VAL A 504 7.52 -0.29 -35.03
N GLY A 505 6.72 -0.64 -36.04
CA GLY A 505 5.43 -1.29 -35.88
C GLY A 505 5.54 -2.63 -35.16
N ILE A 506 6.53 -3.47 -35.47
CA ILE A 506 6.74 -4.77 -34.82
C ILE A 506 7.06 -4.60 -33.34
N VAL A 507 7.83 -3.57 -32.97
CA VAL A 507 8.13 -3.25 -31.56
C VAL A 507 6.88 -2.78 -30.80
N ILE A 508 5.98 -2.04 -31.46
CA ILE A 508 4.79 -1.46 -30.83
C ILE A 508 3.59 -2.41 -30.83
N ALA A 509 3.41 -3.20 -31.90
CA ALA A 509 2.19 -3.95 -32.22
C ALA A 509 2.43 -5.44 -32.49
N GLY A 510 3.68 -5.93 -32.37
CA GLY A 510 4.00 -7.34 -32.60
C GLY A 510 3.71 -7.79 -34.03
N PRO A 511 3.26 -9.05 -34.25
CA PRO A 511 3.03 -9.63 -35.59
C PRO A 511 2.02 -8.86 -36.45
N VAL A 512 1.14 -8.06 -35.83
CA VAL A 512 0.10 -7.26 -36.50
C VAL A 512 0.72 -6.19 -37.42
N ALA A 513 1.96 -5.78 -37.17
CA ALA A 513 2.70 -4.85 -38.02
C ALA A 513 2.98 -5.39 -39.44
N LEU A 514 2.78 -6.68 -39.70
CA LEU A 514 2.82 -7.25 -41.05
C LEU A 514 1.71 -6.70 -41.97
N VAL A 515 0.71 -6.00 -41.43
CA VAL A 515 -0.28 -5.27 -42.23
C VAL A 515 0.35 -4.05 -42.95
N VAL A 516 1.47 -3.50 -42.44
CA VAL A 516 2.17 -2.34 -43.02
C VAL A 516 2.66 -2.59 -44.45
N PRO A 517 3.38 -3.69 -44.79
CA PRO A 517 3.76 -3.97 -46.17
C PRO A 517 2.57 -4.22 -47.10
N VAL A 518 1.48 -4.82 -46.61
CA VAL A 518 0.24 -5.00 -47.39
C VAL A 518 -0.39 -3.66 -47.72
N LEU A 519 -0.47 -2.75 -46.75
CA LEU A 519 -0.95 -1.38 -46.95
C LEU A 519 0.00 -0.55 -47.82
N ALA A 520 1.31 -0.77 -47.76
CA ALA A 520 2.29 -0.13 -48.62
C ALA A 520 2.20 -0.58 -50.09
N VAL A 521 1.93 -1.87 -50.33
CA VAL A 521 1.62 -2.39 -51.67
C VAL A 521 0.29 -1.81 -52.16
N LEU A 522 -0.72 -1.76 -51.30
CA LEU A 522 -2.01 -1.12 -51.62
C LEU A 522 -1.83 0.37 -51.95
N ALA A 523 -0.94 1.06 -51.24
CA ALA A 523 -0.58 2.46 -51.48
C ALA A 523 0.09 2.67 -52.84
N HIS A 524 0.93 1.73 -53.25
CA HIS A 524 1.62 1.77 -54.53
C HIS A 524 0.65 1.62 -55.72
N PHE A 525 -0.33 0.72 -55.62
CA PHE A 525 -1.27 0.44 -56.72
C PHE A 525 -2.57 1.25 -56.68
N ARG A 526 -3.02 1.67 -55.50
CA ARG A 526 -4.32 2.31 -55.26
C ARG A 526 -4.24 3.33 -54.11
N PRO A 527 -3.42 4.40 -54.21
CA PRO A 527 -3.21 5.36 -53.12
C PRO A 527 -4.50 6.05 -52.64
N SER A 528 -5.50 6.16 -53.50
CA SER A 528 -6.81 6.75 -53.18
C SER A 528 -7.64 5.94 -52.17
N LEU A 529 -7.33 4.65 -51.97
CA LEU A 529 -8.05 3.73 -51.07
C LEU A 529 -7.55 3.75 -49.62
N LEU A 530 -6.35 4.28 -49.36
CA LEU A 530 -5.78 4.27 -47.99
C LEU A 530 -6.53 5.17 -47.02
N ALA A 531 -6.91 6.39 -47.43
CA ALA A 531 -7.66 7.29 -46.55
C ALA A 531 -9.08 6.76 -46.20
N PRO A 532 -9.85 6.17 -47.16
CA PRO A 532 -11.08 5.45 -46.84
C PRO A 532 -10.87 4.26 -45.90
N VAL A 533 -9.80 3.49 -46.08
CA VAL A 533 -9.48 2.34 -45.21
C VAL A 533 -9.11 2.81 -43.81
N ALA A 534 -8.31 3.87 -43.67
CA ALA A 534 -7.97 4.44 -42.38
C ALA A 534 -9.21 4.92 -41.63
N PHE A 535 -10.09 5.63 -42.34
CA PHE A 535 -11.35 6.13 -41.78
C PHE A 535 -12.30 5.00 -41.39
N ALA A 536 -12.51 4.01 -42.28
CA ALA A 536 -13.40 2.89 -42.02
C ALA A 536 -12.90 2.01 -40.86
N ALA A 537 -11.59 1.76 -40.78
CA ALA A 537 -10.99 1.00 -39.69
C ALA A 537 -11.14 1.74 -38.35
N MET A 538 -10.89 3.05 -38.30
CA MET A 538 -11.05 3.84 -37.07
C MET A 538 -12.52 3.96 -36.65
N ALA A 539 -13.44 4.14 -37.60
CA ALA A 539 -14.87 4.17 -37.33
C ALA A 539 -15.37 2.81 -36.81
N ALA A 540 -14.90 1.70 -37.39
CA ALA A 540 -15.22 0.36 -36.91
C ALA A 540 -14.67 0.10 -35.50
N ALA A 541 -13.44 0.57 -35.19
CA ALA A 541 -12.89 0.52 -33.83
C ALA A 541 -13.80 1.28 -32.84
N GLY A 542 -14.25 2.48 -33.22
CA GLY A 542 -15.18 3.28 -32.42
C GLY A 542 -16.53 2.58 -32.19
N VAL A 543 -17.09 1.93 -33.21
CA VAL A 543 -18.33 1.14 -33.08
C VAL A 543 -18.13 -0.05 -32.14
N VAL A 544 -17.02 -0.78 -32.26
CA VAL A 544 -16.69 -1.90 -31.36
C VAL A 544 -16.64 -1.42 -29.91
N VAL A 545 -16.02 -0.27 -29.64
CA VAL A 545 -15.97 0.33 -28.30
C VAL A 545 -17.34 0.79 -27.82
N ALA A 546 -18.15 1.39 -28.68
CA ALA A 546 -19.48 1.89 -28.33
C ALA A 546 -20.48 0.77 -28.00
N VAL A 547 -20.42 -0.35 -28.73
CA VAL A 547 -21.32 -1.50 -28.55
C VAL A 547 -20.90 -2.37 -27.34
N THR A 548 -19.66 -2.25 -26.88
CA THR A 548 -19.13 -2.96 -25.70
C THR A 548 -19.13 -2.10 -24.43
N THR A 549 -19.99 -1.08 -24.39
CA THR A 549 -20.12 -0.15 -23.26
C THR A 549 -20.56 -0.89 -21.99
N GLY A 550 -19.69 -0.92 -20.97
CA GLY A 550 -19.95 -1.55 -19.66
C GLY A 550 -18.78 -2.36 -19.10
N GLU A 551 -17.81 -2.74 -19.94
CA GLU A 551 -16.70 -3.65 -19.56
C GLU A 551 -15.32 -2.95 -19.57
N PHE A 552 -15.28 -1.64 -19.34
CA PHE A 552 -14.07 -0.80 -19.48
C PHE A 552 -12.91 -1.12 -18.52
N THR A 553 -13.14 -1.95 -17.51
CA THR A 553 -12.15 -2.31 -16.48
C THR A 553 -11.59 -3.73 -16.63
N ALA A 554 -12.10 -4.53 -17.58
CA ALA A 554 -11.58 -5.86 -17.86
C ALA A 554 -10.48 -5.78 -18.92
N THR A 555 -9.29 -6.30 -18.60
CA THR A 555 -8.25 -6.62 -19.59
C THR A 555 -8.89 -7.45 -20.70
N ASP A 556 -8.69 -7.07 -21.96
CA ASP A 556 -9.18 -7.76 -23.18
C ASP A 556 -10.57 -7.39 -23.73
N LYS A 557 -11.26 -6.38 -23.18
CA LYS A 557 -12.56 -5.93 -23.72
C LYS A 557 -12.64 -4.41 -23.94
N GLY A 558 -13.67 -3.96 -24.66
CA GLY A 558 -13.86 -2.55 -24.97
C GLY A 558 -12.72 -1.95 -25.78
N ALA A 559 -12.24 -0.77 -25.37
CA ALA A 559 -11.12 -0.07 -26.00
C ALA A 559 -9.79 -0.85 -25.92
N PHE A 560 -9.68 -1.81 -25.00
CA PHE A 560 -8.49 -2.64 -24.81
C PHE A 560 -8.63 -4.05 -25.41
N GLY A 561 -9.74 -4.34 -26.11
CA GLY A 561 -9.93 -5.61 -26.79
C GLY A 561 -9.12 -5.73 -28.09
N ALA A 562 -8.70 -6.95 -28.42
CA ALA A 562 -7.87 -7.24 -29.59
C ALA A 562 -8.46 -6.68 -30.90
N THR A 563 -9.79 -6.72 -31.06
CA THR A 563 -10.48 -6.21 -32.26
C THR A 563 -10.37 -4.69 -32.38
N ALA A 564 -10.59 -3.94 -31.30
CA ALA A 564 -10.51 -2.48 -31.31
C ALA A 564 -9.06 -2.01 -31.53
N GLN A 565 -8.10 -2.67 -30.89
CA GLN A 565 -6.67 -2.40 -31.06
C GLN A 565 -6.20 -2.69 -32.48
N LEU A 566 -6.59 -3.83 -33.07
CA LEU A 566 -6.24 -4.19 -34.44
C LEU A 566 -6.76 -3.14 -35.44
N LEU A 567 -8.03 -2.73 -35.31
CA LEU A 567 -8.64 -1.73 -36.19
C LEU A 567 -8.00 -0.34 -36.04
N ALA A 568 -7.67 0.07 -34.82
CA ALA A 568 -6.96 1.33 -34.57
C ALA A 568 -5.54 1.31 -35.16
N LEU A 569 -4.82 0.19 -35.05
CA LEU A 569 -3.50 0.01 -35.64
C LEU A 569 -3.55 0.06 -37.17
N ILE A 570 -4.54 -0.61 -37.79
CA ILE A 570 -4.76 -0.54 -39.24
C ILE A 570 -5.00 0.91 -39.69
N ALA A 571 -5.82 1.66 -38.93
CA ALA A 571 -6.08 3.06 -39.22
C ALA A 571 -4.82 3.93 -39.14
N LEU A 572 -4.03 3.76 -38.07
CA LEU A 572 -2.78 4.48 -37.86
C LEU A 572 -1.78 4.21 -38.99
N PHE A 573 -1.56 2.94 -39.33
CA PHE A 573 -0.60 2.58 -40.37
C PHE A 573 -1.07 3.01 -41.77
N ALA A 574 -2.36 2.91 -42.07
CA ALA A 574 -2.90 3.42 -43.33
C ALA A 574 -2.72 4.95 -43.45
N ALA A 575 -2.89 5.70 -42.35
CA ALA A 575 -2.63 7.14 -42.32
C ALA A 575 -1.13 7.46 -42.49
N LEU A 576 -0.24 6.77 -41.78
CA LEU A 576 1.20 7.00 -41.88
C LEU A 576 1.75 6.74 -43.29
N VAL A 577 1.24 5.73 -43.99
CA VAL A 577 1.64 5.44 -45.38
C VAL A 577 1.14 6.50 -46.37
N THR A 578 0.01 7.17 -46.11
CA THR A 578 -0.49 8.24 -47.01
C THR A 578 0.40 9.49 -47.04
N VAL A 579 1.11 9.79 -45.96
CA VAL A 579 1.92 11.02 -45.83
C VAL A 579 3.26 10.90 -46.59
N GLY A 580 3.76 9.69 -46.81
CA GLY A 580 5.11 9.46 -47.38
C GLY A 580 5.22 9.37 -48.92
N ALA A 581 4.13 9.46 -49.69
CA ALA A 581 4.08 9.01 -51.10
C ALA A 581 3.78 10.10 -52.17
N ALA A 582 4.13 11.37 -51.95
CA ALA A 582 3.99 12.42 -52.99
C ALA A 582 5.25 12.53 -53.89
N PRO A 583 5.16 12.48 -55.25
CA PRO A 583 6.35 12.48 -56.11
C PRO A 583 6.72 13.87 -56.69
N SER A 584 7.96 14.31 -56.51
CA SER A 584 8.56 15.47 -57.19
C SER A 584 9.45 15.03 -58.37
N ARG A 585 9.17 15.55 -59.57
CA ARG A 585 9.90 15.31 -60.85
C ARG A 585 10.90 16.45 -61.09
N GLY A 586 12.15 16.10 -61.43
CA GLY A 586 13.07 17.03 -62.12
C GLY A 586 14.55 16.74 -61.87
N ARG A 587 15.23 16.12 -62.84
CA ARG A 587 16.67 15.80 -62.82
C ARG A 587 17.34 16.36 -64.07
N ARG A 588 18.45 17.11 -63.92
CA ARG A 588 19.59 17.34 -64.86
C ARG A 588 20.54 18.35 -64.17
N ARG A 589 21.71 18.00 -63.61
CA ARG A 589 23.02 17.53 -64.15
C ARG A 589 23.82 18.63 -64.92
N SER A 590 24.89 19.18 -64.32
CA SER A 590 26.29 19.24 -64.85
C SER A 590 27.17 20.37 -64.24
N GLY A 591 28.48 20.09 -64.08
CA GLY A 591 29.62 21.03 -63.94
C GLY A 591 30.15 21.19 -62.50
N ARG A 592 31.33 20.72 -62.03
CA ARG A 592 32.72 20.48 -62.49
C ARG A 592 33.68 21.67 -62.24
N GLY A 593 34.76 21.39 -61.50
CA GLY A 593 35.96 22.23 -61.25
C GLY A 593 36.11 22.57 -59.76
N THR A 594 37.23 22.41 -59.06
CA THR A 594 38.63 22.13 -59.44
C THR A 594 39.39 21.80 -58.15
N GLU A 595 40.26 20.79 -58.19
CA GLU A 595 41.37 20.51 -57.24
C GLU A 595 42.62 21.33 -57.68
N PRO A 596 43.84 21.22 -57.07
CA PRO A 596 44.30 20.47 -55.89
C PRO A 596 45.24 21.27 -54.95
N VAL A 597 45.72 20.69 -53.84
CA VAL A 597 47.16 20.53 -53.49
C VAL A 597 47.31 19.48 -52.38
N ALA A 598 48.31 18.61 -52.55
CA ALA A 598 48.64 17.44 -51.75
C ALA A 598 49.84 17.64 -50.80
N ALA A 599 49.91 16.81 -49.75
CA ALA A 599 51.12 16.17 -49.17
C ALA A 599 50.66 15.20 -48.05
N THR A 600 50.67 13.86 -48.21
CA THR A 600 51.77 12.88 -47.98
C THR A 600 52.53 13.10 -46.66
N ALA A 601 52.88 12.13 -45.82
CA ALA A 601 52.67 10.68 -45.70
C ALA A 601 53.19 10.30 -44.28
N GLY A 602 52.48 9.48 -43.52
CA GLY A 602 52.88 8.08 -43.22
C GLY A 602 52.78 7.88 -41.70
N ALA A 603 52.53 6.72 -41.09
CA ALA A 603 52.16 5.35 -41.46
C ALA A 603 52.62 4.51 -40.25
N GLY A 604 51.79 3.62 -39.69
CA GLY A 604 52.32 2.66 -38.69
C GLY A 604 51.38 2.25 -37.55
N ASP A 605 50.31 1.57 -37.91
CA ASP A 605 49.70 0.37 -37.31
C ASP A 605 49.87 -0.02 -35.82
N GLY A 606 48.78 -0.51 -35.21
CA GLY A 606 48.84 -1.34 -34.00
C GLY A 606 47.69 -1.24 -32.98
N GLY A 607 46.53 -1.84 -33.29
CA GLY A 607 45.63 -2.60 -32.37
C GLY A 607 45.08 -2.00 -31.06
N GLY A 608 43.74 -1.94 -30.96
CA GLY A 608 43.03 -1.87 -29.66
C GLY A 608 41.57 -1.40 -29.76
N ASP A 609 40.63 -2.34 -29.53
CA ASP A 609 39.18 -2.10 -29.36
C ASP A 609 38.85 -1.01 -28.32
N PRO A 610 37.86 -0.13 -28.57
CA PRO A 610 37.21 0.63 -27.51
C PRO A 610 35.73 0.22 -27.31
N THR A 611 35.47 -0.19 -26.08
CA THR A 611 34.17 -0.39 -25.44
C THR A 611 33.50 0.97 -25.19
N ILE A 612 32.21 1.12 -25.52
CA ILE A 612 31.38 2.29 -25.17
C ILE A 612 30.43 1.90 -24.01
N PRO A 613 30.32 2.73 -22.95
CA PRO A 613 29.56 2.42 -21.74
C PRO A 613 28.05 2.58 -21.90
N LEU A 614 27.29 1.65 -21.32
CA LEU A 614 25.83 1.67 -21.18
C LEU A 614 25.40 2.57 -20.02
N GLN A 615 24.48 3.49 -20.33
CA GLN A 615 23.88 4.46 -19.43
C GLN A 615 22.63 3.87 -18.76
N ALA A 616 22.55 3.98 -17.44
CA ALA A 616 21.48 3.43 -16.60
C ALA A 616 20.16 4.22 -16.73
N ALA A 617 19.06 3.47 -16.84
CA ALA A 617 17.70 3.98 -16.86
C ALA A 617 17.23 4.42 -15.46
N GLN A 618 16.57 5.58 -15.38
CA GLN A 618 15.94 6.09 -14.15
C GLN A 618 14.56 5.46 -13.91
N PRO A 619 14.19 5.13 -12.65
CA PRO A 619 12.85 4.69 -12.30
C PRO A 619 11.91 5.88 -12.03
N SER A 620 10.78 5.91 -12.73
CA SER A 620 9.68 6.86 -12.59
C SER A 620 8.75 6.49 -11.43
N GLY A 621 9.01 7.05 -10.24
CA GLY A 621 8.07 7.07 -9.12
C GLY A 621 7.41 8.45 -9.00
N ARG A 622 6.10 8.53 -9.26
CA ARG A 622 5.30 9.74 -9.04
C ARG A 622 4.98 9.89 -7.55
N THR A 623 5.66 10.83 -6.88
CA THR A 623 5.22 11.39 -5.60
C THR A 623 4.10 12.40 -5.82
N LEU A 624 2.99 12.24 -5.09
CA LEU A 624 1.94 13.26 -4.96
C LEU A 624 2.49 14.43 -4.15
N SER A 625 2.85 15.53 -4.82
CA SER A 625 3.12 16.80 -4.17
C SER A 625 1.81 17.44 -3.71
N ALA A 626 1.68 17.64 -2.40
CA ALA A 626 0.67 18.52 -1.82
C ALA A 626 1.04 19.97 -2.13
N ASP A 627 0.13 20.66 -2.83
CA ASP A 627 0.20 22.09 -3.12
C ASP A 627 0.05 22.88 -1.81
N ALA A 628 1.14 23.48 -1.32
CA ALA A 628 1.14 24.41 -0.21
C ALA A 628 1.05 25.85 -0.74
N LYS A 629 -0.17 26.39 -0.81
CA LYS A 629 -0.40 27.84 -0.94
C LYS A 629 -1.18 28.33 0.27
N ARG A 630 -0.47 28.72 1.33
CA ARG A 630 -0.96 29.66 2.35
C ARG A 630 0.11 30.74 2.61
N PRO A 631 -0.30 32.00 2.81
CA PRO A 631 0.60 33.14 2.91
C PRO A 631 1.32 33.17 4.26
N ARG A 632 2.60 33.55 4.22
CA ARG A 632 3.43 33.86 5.38
C ARG A 632 2.85 35.08 6.11
N THR A 633 2.57 34.94 7.39
CA THR A 633 2.47 36.07 8.33
C THR A 633 3.77 36.11 9.12
N ASP A 634 4.51 37.20 8.96
CA ASP A 634 5.73 37.48 9.71
C ASP A 634 5.43 37.61 11.22
N PRO A 635 6.36 37.20 12.10
CA PRO A 635 6.20 37.38 13.54
C PRO A 635 6.49 38.83 13.95
N PRO A 636 5.72 39.43 14.88
CA PRO A 636 6.03 40.74 15.40
C PRO A 636 7.22 40.68 16.37
N THR A 637 8.15 41.59 16.16
CA THR A 637 9.26 41.93 17.05
C THR A 637 8.74 42.74 18.24
N GLY A 638 9.05 42.30 19.46
CA GLY A 638 8.76 43.02 20.69
C GLY A 638 9.58 42.47 21.85
N GLY A 639 10.56 43.25 22.31
CA GLY A 639 11.39 42.96 23.48
C GLY A 639 10.68 43.27 24.82
N PRO A 640 11.43 43.34 25.94
CA PRO A 640 11.31 42.42 27.06
C PRO A 640 10.66 43.07 28.28
N ASP A 641 9.92 42.29 29.08
CA ASP A 641 9.72 42.56 30.52
C ASP A 641 9.21 41.28 31.20
N GLY A 642 10.07 40.66 31.99
CA GLY A 642 9.76 39.53 32.86
C GLY A 642 10.47 39.73 34.20
N PRO A 643 9.77 39.65 35.35
CA PRO A 643 10.32 39.98 36.65
C PRO A 643 11.23 38.87 37.20
N THR A 644 12.24 39.31 37.92
CA THR A 644 13.31 38.55 38.60
C THR A 644 12.75 37.60 39.67
N PRO A 645 13.26 36.35 39.81
CA PRO A 645 12.99 35.52 40.98
C PRO A 645 13.96 35.85 42.14
N PRO A 646 13.57 35.64 43.41
CA PRO A 646 14.44 35.89 44.56
C PRO A 646 15.51 34.78 44.72
N PRO A 647 16.63 35.07 45.41
CA PRO A 647 17.72 34.11 45.57
C PRO A 647 17.39 33.05 46.64
N GLY A 648 17.65 31.79 46.30
CA GLY A 648 17.64 30.68 47.25
C GLY A 648 18.84 30.75 48.19
N SER A 649 18.55 30.78 49.49
CA SER A 649 19.50 30.55 50.57
C SER A 649 19.90 29.08 50.65
N GLY A 650 21.20 28.83 50.79
CA GLY A 650 21.76 27.49 50.96
C GLY A 650 21.69 26.93 52.39
N GLY A 651 22.20 25.71 52.52
CA GLY A 651 22.44 24.94 53.75
C GLY A 651 21.46 23.78 53.92
N SER A 652 21.83 22.56 54.33
CA SER A 652 23.11 21.92 54.65
C SER A 652 22.79 20.44 54.93
N THR A 653 23.70 19.54 54.54
CA THR A 653 24.08 18.28 55.22
C THR A 653 23.05 17.54 56.09
N GLY A 654 22.78 16.30 55.69
CA GLY A 654 22.22 15.20 56.48
C GLY A 654 22.28 13.92 55.67
#